data_AF-A0A552AUY2-F1
#
_entry.id   AF-A0A552AUY2-F1
#
_cell.length_a   1.000
_cell.length_b   1.000
_cell.length_c   1.000
_cell.angle_alpha   90.00
_cell.angle_beta   90.00
_cell.angle_gamma   90.00
#
_symmetry.space_group_name_H-M   'P 1'
#
loop_
_entity.id
_entity.type
_entity.pdbx_description
1 polymer ?
#
loop_
_entity_poly.entity_id
_entity_poly.type
_entity_poly.pdbx_seq_one_letter_code
_entity_poly.pdbx_strand_id
1 'polypeptide(L)'
;MTVDQNSIVGLYVIYFNRSPDPAGLTFWQSQDVTIEEIAAQFGASPEAKALYPFLAAPTLGDPAAFINEIYQNAFGRDADEAGLEFWLGVLEQDSSPEAVAEFVLAVAQGAQGTDFTALQNRADIALQFTQEAVNASIPFTPSLLATSSQIIDTVTFTDESVADAEAAINQAIIDIIGGGTGTTFTLLEDGAVLTAAANSKVAPEGKFLSTANDKVSALTFLDFSFIQDPSTSDNDVLTAQIVNFVEPTIENIETIQFSGAAGASVALAGISKAKQVQVVKGDLTIFDANNYAIDLVAGYASNLTLQETVGGKDLTVNLNGTTAGASIAANLFDKSKVNLVVKADSVLSNADTTLNTLQLNQTQSNFVITGDKNLTIDGKIDVFDGTNRLDATDFTGKLTLNLGKNSDIKQIVGGKSDDTFTLTAEVDQINGVNLNGNEGSDTLTVKVGATAAALNGVTNVETIIFKEDTAANTTIDTKDTLVASGATLTVDASSFTTKTLTFNGTLETNGSFKITGGALADVLKGGEKNDTLTGGGGTDQLTGNGGNDQFVLNKAIATSAVTVKDFKTEANNNDIFALSNAAFAGAPAVGATLTVSAVAGATNSANTILVDTAANLLTTNAINYGNVRFAYDTTNNKLYYDADGVGFTGASSILIAESTNALTLAGGLSGGNFTIVA
;
A
#
# COMPACT_ATOMS: atom_id res chain seq x y z
N MET A 1 -42.30 -1.30 -62.08
CA MET A 1 -41.23 -2.26 -62.47
C MET A 1 -40.42 -2.45 -61.20
N THR A 2 -40.26 -3.68 -60.69
CA THR A 2 -39.60 -3.87 -59.38
C THR A 2 -38.14 -3.44 -59.49
N VAL A 3 -37.75 -2.41 -58.74
CA VAL A 3 -36.36 -1.98 -58.59
C VAL A 3 -35.55 -3.11 -57.97
N ASP A 4 -34.38 -3.41 -58.52
CA ASP A 4 -33.55 -4.50 -58.00
C ASP A 4 -32.94 -4.12 -56.64
N GLN A 5 -32.65 -5.15 -55.83
CA GLN A 5 -32.15 -4.99 -54.46
C GLN A 5 -30.80 -4.28 -54.41
N ASN A 6 -29.89 -4.59 -55.33
CA ASN A 6 -28.54 -4.02 -55.33
C ASN A 6 -28.57 -2.53 -55.63
N SER A 7 -29.47 -2.07 -56.51
CA SER A 7 -29.70 -0.63 -56.74
C SER A 7 -30.18 0.09 -55.49
N ILE A 8 -31.08 -0.52 -54.69
CA ILE A 8 -31.55 0.09 -53.43
C ILE A 8 -30.42 0.13 -52.39
N VAL A 9 -29.67 -0.96 -52.22
CA VAL A 9 -28.53 -1.03 -51.29
C VAL A 9 -27.44 -0.02 -51.71
N GLY A 10 -27.18 0.11 -53.01
CA GLY A 10 -26.29 1.13 -53.56
C GLY A 10 -26.68 2.54 -53.15
N LEU A 11 -27.98 2.88 -53.14
CA LEU A 11 -28.44 4.18 -52.63
C LEU A 11 -28.19 4.35 -51.14
N TYR A 12 -28.31 3.31 -50.32
CA TYR A 12 -27.95 3.38 -48.89
C TYR A 12 -26.45 3.63 -48.69
N VAL A 13 -25.60 2.95 -49.45
CA VAL A 13 -24.15 3.20 -49.44
C VAL A 13 -23.87 4.64 -49.85
N ILE A 14 -24.41 5.08 -50.98
CA ILE A 14 -24.09 6.39 -51.55
C ILE A 14 -24.59 7.54 -50.67
N TYR A 15 -25.85 7.51 -50.19
CA TYR A 15 -26.43 8.60 -49.38
C TYR A 15 -26.10 8.53 -47.89
N PHE A 16 -25.79 7.37 -47.33
CA PHE A 16 -25.72 7.21 -45.87
C PHE A 16 -24.45 6.52 -45.39
N ASN A 17 -23.59 6.07 -46.31
CA ASN A 17 -22.37 5.31 -46.03
C ASN A 17 -22.58 4.17 -45.04
N ARG A 18 -23.68 3.41 -45.18
CA ARG A 18 -24.04 2.34 -44.23
C ARG A 18 -24.87 1.26 -44.90
N SER A 19 -24.96 0.13 -44.22
CA SER A 19 -25.91 -0.92 -44.54
C SER A 19 -27.37 -0.45 -44.34
N PRO A 20 -28.32 -0.91 -45.17
CA PRO A 20 -29.73 -0.71 -44.91
C PRO A 20 -30.17 -1.46 -43.66
N ASP A 21 -31.15 -0.93 -42.94
CA ASP A 21 -31.85 -1.74 -41.95
C ASP A 21 -32.88 -2.66 -42.65
N PRO A 22 -33.23 -3.82 -42.05
CA PRO A 22 -34.11 -4.79 -42.70
C PRO A 22 -35.50 -4.25 -43.03
N ALA A 23 -36.03 -3.37 -42.18
CA ALA A 23 -37.35 -2.79 -42.38
C ALA A 23 -37.33 -1.75 -43.51
N GLY A 24 -36.31 -0.89 -43.55
CA GLY A 24 -36.06 0.07 -44.62
C GLY A 24 -35.85 -0.62 -45.97
N LEU A 25 -35.03 -1.66 -46.04
CA LEU A 25 -34.81 -2.41 -47.29
C LEU A 25 -36.12 -3.04 -47.79
N THR A 26 -36.87 -3.70 -46.91
CA THR A 26 -38.16 -4.32 -47.24
C THR A 26 -39.19 -3.28 -47.69
N PHE A 27 -39.23 -2.13 -47.02
CA PHE A 27 -40.14 -1.04 -47.37
C PHE A 27 -39.94 -0.61 -48.82
N TRP A 28 -38.70 -0.29 -49.21
CA TRP A 28 -38.38 0.17 -50.56
C TRP A 28 -38.60 -0.90 -51.63
N GLN A 29 -38.28 -2.16 -51.34
CA GLN A 29 -38.54 -3.28 -52.25
C GLN A 29 -40.05 -3.51 -52.51
N SER A 30 -40.90 -3.13 -51.56
CA SER A 30 -42.36 -3.30 -51.68
C SER A 30 -43.08 -2.14 -52.36
N GLN A 31 -42.40 -1.00 -52.56
CA GLN A 31 -43.00 0.16 -53.22
C GLN A 31 -43.08 -0.05 -54.74
N ASP A 32 -44.18 0.38 -55.36
CA ASP A 32 -44.32 0.45 -56.82
C ASP A 32 -43.93 1.86 -57.32
N VAL A 33 -42.67 2.19 -57.14
CA VAL A 33 -42.04 3.47 -57.52
C VAL A 33 -40.77 3.20 -58.33
N THR A 34 -40.27 4.19 -59.06
CA THR A 34 -39.03 4.06 -59.84
C THR A 34 -37.79 4.31 -58.96
N ILE A 35 -36.60 3.91 -59.42
CA ILE A 35 -35.35 4.17 -58.67
C ILE A 35 -35.07 5.66 -58.52
N GLU A 36 -35.49 6.49 -59.48
CA GLU A 36 -35.44 7.95 -59.45
C GLU A 36 -36.30 8.51 -58.30
N GLU A 37 -37.53 7.99 -58.14
CA GLU A 37 -38.42 8.38 -57.05
C GLU A 37 -37.87 7.95 -55.68
N ILE A 38 -37.21 6.79 -55.59
CA ILE A 38 -36.54 6.32 -54.36
C ILE A 38 -35.36 7.24 -54.04
N ALA A 39 -34.47 7.51 -55.00
CA ALA A 39 -33.30 8.36 -54.81
C ALA A 39 -33.69 9.79 -54.38
N ALA A 40 -34.76 10.35 -54.94
CA ALA A 40 -35.27 11.66 -54.53
C ALA A 40 -35.78 11.66 -53.09
N GLN A 41 -36.48 10.59 -52.67
CA GLN A 41 -36.96 10.45 -51.30
C GLN A 41 -35.82 10.24 -50.28
N PHE A 42 -34.75 9.53 -50.66
CA PHE A 42 -33.55 9.40 -49.83
C PHE A 42 -32.92 10.76 -49.56
N GLY A 43 -32.65 11.55 -50.61
CA GLY A 43 -32.10 12.90 -50.46
C GLY A 43 -33.01 13.87 -49.70
N ALA A 44 -34.33 13.70 -49.81
CA ALA A 44 -35.31 14.49 -49.07
C ALA A 44 -35.48 14.08 -47.60
N SER A 45 -34.94 12.91 -47.20
CA SER A 45 -35.13 12.33 -45.87
C SER A 45 -34.51 13.19 -44.75
N PRO A 46 -35.05 13.11 -43.52
CA PRO A 46 -34.43 13.78 -42.37
C PRO A 46 -32.98 13.35 -42.11
N GLU A 47 -32.65 12.09 -42.37
CA GLU A 47 -31.30 11.54 -42.19
C GLU A 47 -30.31 12.17 -43.19
N ALA A 48 -30.65 12.19 -44.48
CA ALA A 48 -29.80 12.80 -45.51
C ALA A 48 -29.60 14.30 -45.25
N LYS A 49 -30.65 15.01 -44.83
CA LYS A 49 -30.56 16.44 -44.47
C LYS A 49 -29.72 16.70 -43.22
N ALA A 50 -29.64 15.74 -42.31
CA ALA A 50 -28.76 15.83 -41.14
C ALA A 50 -27.30 15.58 -41.51
N LEU A 51 -27.02 14.61 -42.39
CA LEU A 51 -25.67 14.31 -42.88
C LEU A 51 -25.14 15.40 -43.82
N TYR A 52 -26.00 15.95 -44.66
CA TYR A 52 -25.65 16.89 -45.70
C TYR A 52 -26.39 18.22 -45.50
N PRO A 53 -25.74 19.23 -44.87
CA PRO A 53 -26.33 20.55 -44.67
C PRO A 53 -26.84 21.20 -45.98
N PHE A 54 -26.20 20.88 -47.11
CA PHE A 54 -26.65 21.28 -48.44
C PHE A 54 -28.09 20.83 -48.74
N LEU A 55 -28.49 19.60 -48.39
CA LEU A 55 -29.85 19.13 -48.65
C LEU A 55 -30.91 19.77 -47.73
N ALA A 56 -30.50 20.23 -46.54
CA ALA A 56 -31.39 20.93 -45.60
C ALA A 56 -31.59 22.39 -45.98
N ALA A 57 -30.52 23.05 -46.45
CA ALA A 57 -30.53 24.45 -46.86
C ALA A 57 -29.63 24.65 -48.09
N PRO A 58 -30.13 24.33 -49.31
CA PRO A 58 -29.31 24.35 -50.54
C PRO A 58 -28.68 25.71 -50.84
N THR A 59 -29.29 26.80 -50.39
CA THR A 59 -28.79 28.17 -50.56
C THR A 59 -27.69 28.57 -49.57
N LEU A 60 -27.45 27.76 -48.53
CA LEU A 60 -26.50 28.04 -47.45
C LEU A 60 -25.46 26.93 -47.25
N GLY A 61 -25.67 25.75 -47.85
CA GLY A 61 -24.74 24.63 -47.78
C GLY A 61 -23.67 24.65 -48.87
N ASP A 62 -22.71 23.74 -48.75
CA ASP A 62 -21.60 23.56 -49.68
C ASP A 62 -21.89 22.37 -50.63
N PRO A 63 -22.30 22.62 -51.88
CA PRO A 63 -22.57 21.56 -52.84
C PRO A 63 -21.30 20.79 -53.23
N ALA A 64 -20.11 21.41 -53.17
CA ALA A 64 -18.86 20.72 -53.51
C ALA A 64 -18.53 19.65 -52.47
N ALA A 65 -18.72 19.98 -51.18
CA ALA A 65 -18.58 19.03 -50.09
C ALA A 65 -19.57 17.86 -50.23
N PHE A 66 -20.82 18.13 -50.57
CA PHE A 66 -21.82 17.09 -50.82
C PHE A 66 -21.43 16.18 -52.00
N ILE A 67 -21.03 16.74 -53.13
CA ILE A 67 -20.60 15.96 -54.31
C ILE A 67 -19.44 15.05 -53.95
N ASN A 68 -18.39 15.57 -53.30
CA ASN A 68 -17.24 14.75 -52.93
C ASN A 68 -17.61 13.66 -51.93
N GLU A 69 -18.48 13.92 -50.96
CA GLU A 69 -18.94 12.89 -50.02
C GLU A 69 -19.71 11.76 -50.73
N ILE A 70 -20.54 12.09 -51.73
CA ILE A 70 -21.21 11.10 -52.58
C ILE A 70 -20.20 10.24 -53.35
N TYR A 71 -19.14 10.85 -53.90
CA TYR A 71 -18.06 10.12 -54.57
C TYR A 71 -17.22 9.27 -53.60
N GLN A 72 -16.95 9.76 -52.39
CA GLN A 72 -16.25 9.02 -51.35
C GLN A 72 -17.05 7.79 -50.91
N ASN A 73 -18.34 7.96 -50.65
CA ASN A 73 -19.23 6.86 -50.28
C ASN A 73 -19.31 5.81 -51.40
N ALA A 74 -19.45 6.27 -52.65
CA ALA A 74 -19.60 5.39 -53.80
C ALA A 74 -18.30 4.65 -54.16
N PHE A 75 -17.16 5.34 -54.16
CA PHE A 75 -15.93 4.89 -54.81
C PHE A 75 -14.67 4.94 -53.92
N GLY A 76 -14.74 5.54 -52.72
CA GLY A 76 -13.59 5.73 -51.83
C GLY A 76 -12.59 6.79 -52.33
N ARG A 77 -13.04 7.76 -53.13
CA ARG A 77 -12.23 8.87 -53.66
C ARG A 77 -13.08 10.10 -53.93
N ASP A 78 -12.46 11.27 -54.03
CA ASP A 78 -13.13 12.50 -54.46
C ASP A 78 -13.50 12.46 -55.96
N ALA A 79 -14.42 13.35 -56.35
CA ALA A 79 -14.69 13.62 -57.76
C ALA A 79 -13.44 14.19 -58.44
N ASP A 80 -13.23 13.84 -59.72
CA ASP A 80 -12.21 14.53 -60.50
C ASP A 80 -12.64 15.98 -60.77
N GLU A 81 -11.67 16.84 -61.05
CA GLU A 81 -11.90 18.29 -61.19
C GLU A 81 -12.99 18.62 -62.22
N ALA A 82 -13.04 17.89 -63.34
CA ALA A 82 -14.03 18.12 -64.40
C ALA A 82 -15.43 17.61 -64.02
N GLY A 83 -15.50 16.43 -63.37
CA GLY A 83 -16.74 15.88 -62.84
C GLY A 83 -17.34 16.77 -61.74
N LEU A 84 -16.50 17.27 -60.83
CA LEU A 84 -16.90 18.18 -59.76
C LEU A 84 -17.45 19.49 -60.34
N GLU A 85 -16.74 20.11 -61.29
CA GLU A 85 -17.19 21.35 -61.94
C GLU A 85 -18.52 21.16 -62.67
N PHE A 86 -18.69 20.03 -63.37
CA PHE A 86 -19.94 19.71 -64.06
C PHE A 86 -21.12 19.59 -63.09
N TRP A 87 -20.99 18.79 -62.03
CA TRP A 87 -22.06 18.55 -61.08
C TRP A 87 -22.38 19.76 -60.20
N LEU A 88 -21.38 20.58 -59.89
CA LEU A 88 -21.60 21.89 -59.26
C LEU A 88 -22.51 22.75 -60.12
N GLY A 89 -22.22 22.86 -61.41
CA GLY A 89 -23.05 23.64 -62.33
C GLY A 89 -24.49 23.11 -62.46
N VAL A 90 -24.70 21.80 -62.30
CA VAL A 90 -26.04 21.18 -62.30
C VAL A 90 -26.79 21.52 -61.01
N LEU A 91 -26.18 21.27 -59.85
CA LEU A 91 -26.84 21.43 -58.54
C LEU A 91 -27.03 22.90 -58.12
N GLU A 92 -26.23 23.83 -58.66
CA GLU A 92 -26.44 25.27 -58.49
C GLU A 92 -27.67 25.78 -59.26
N GLN A 93 -28.01 25.15 -60.38
CA GLN A 93 -29.17 25.52 -61.21
C GLN A 93 -30.47 24.94 -60.65
N ASP A 94 -30.44 23.67 -60.24
CA ASP A 94 -31.55 23.00 -59.59
C ASP A 94 -31.05 22.09 -58.47
N SER A 95 -31.49 22.40 -57.25
CA SER A 95 -31.21 21.62 -56.03
C SER A 95 -32.47 20.94 -55.50
N SER A 96 -33.48 20.78 -56.37
CA SER A 96 -34.66 19.96 -56.07
C SER A 96 -34.25 18.51 -55.73
N PRO A 97 -35.04 17.81 -54.89
CA PRO A 97 -34.81 16.39 -54.63
C PRO A 97 -34.66 15.55 -55.90
N GLU A 98 -35.36 15.91 -56.98
CA GLU A 98 -35.30 15.27 -58.28
C GLU A 98 -33.94 15.49 -58.97
N ALA A 99 -33.40 16.73 -58.95
CA ALA A 99 -32.09 17.03 -59.52
C ALA A 99 -30.95 16.37 -58.73
N VAL A 100 -31.06 16.32 -57.41
CA VAL A 100 -30.11 15.59 -56.54
C VAL A 100 -30.17 14.08 -56.83
N ALA A 101 -31.36 13.54 -57.03
CA ALA A 101 -31.54 12.14 -57.41
C ALA A 101 -30.93 11.84 -58.78
N GLU A 102 -31.12 12.71 -59.77
CA GLU A 102 -30.52 12.58 -61.10
C GLU A 102 -28.99 12.57 -61.01
N PHE A 103 -28.40 13.48 -60.22
CA PHE A 103 -26.97 13.49 -59.94
C PHE A 103 -26.49 12.16 -59.32
N VAL A 104 -27.09 11.73 -58.21
CA VAL A 104 -26.66 10.51 -57.50
C VAL A 104 -26.80 9.27 -58.39
N LEU A 105 -27.89 9.18 -59.15
CA LEU A 105 -28.09 8.07 -60.09
C LEU A 105 -27.13 8.14 -61.28
N ALA A 106 -26.80 9.32 -61.78
CA ALA A 106 -25.80 9.47 -62.84
C ALA A 106 -24.40 9.09 -62.36
N VAL A 107 -24.04 9.38 -61.11
CA VAL A 107 -22.80 8.89 -60.49
C VAL A 107 -22.80 7.37 -60.42
N ALA A 108 -23.87 6.77 -59.91
CA ALA A 108 -23.98 5.31 -59.78
C ALA A 108 -23.98 4.58 -61.14
N GLN A 109 -24.80 5.05 -62.09
CA GLN A 109 -24.98 4.42 -63.40
C GLN A 109 -23.85 4.75 -64.39
N GLY A 110 -23.17 5.89 -64.18
CA GLY A 110 -22.01 6.32 -64.98
C GLY A 110 -20.70 5.65 -64.57
N ALA A 111 -20.67 4.94 -63.44
CA ALA A 111 -19.49 4.25 -62.93
C ALA A 111 -18.97 3.20 -63.93
N GLN A 112 -17.64 3.19 -64.16
CA GLN A 112 -16.97 2.26 -65.07
C GLN A 112 -15.67 1.77 -64.45
N GLY A 113 -15.13 0.65 -64.95
CA GLY A 113 -13.85 0.12 -64.50
C GLY A 113 -13.80 -0.10 -62.99
N THR A 114 -12.79 0.46 -62.32
CA THR A 114 -12.59 0.30 -60.86
C THR A 114 -13.70 0.95 -60.04
N ASP A 115 -14.31 2.05 -60.49
CA ASP A 115 -15.40 2.71 -59.75
C ASP A 115 -16.66 1.84 -59.73
N PHE A 116 -16.98 1.18 -60.85
CA PHE A 116 -18.09 0.23 -60.91
C PHE A 116 -17.85 -0.93 -59.94
N THR A 117 -16.64 -1.50 -59.94
CA THR A 117 -16.28 -2.59 -59.03
C THR A 117 -16.29 -2.15 -57.56
N ALA A 118 -15.78 -0.96 -57.23
CA ALA A 118 -15.79 -0.44 -55.87
C ALA A 118 -17.23 -0.26 -55.33
N LEU A 119 -18.12 0.36 -56.13
CA LEU A 119 -19.52 0.54 -55.75
C LEU A 119 -20.25 -0.80 -55.59
N GLN A 120 -20.01 -1.74 -56.50
CA GLN A 120 -20.59 -3.09 -56.41
C GLN A 120 -20.11 -3.81 -55.15
N ASN A 121 -18.80 -3.82 -54.89
CA ASN A 121 -18.21 -4.43 -53.70
C ASN A 121 -18.76 -3.82 -52.40
N ARG A 122 -18.86 -2.49 -52.33
CA ARG A 122 -19.43 -1.78 -51.17
C ARG A 122 -20.90 -2.14 -50.95
N ALA A 123 -21.69 -2.21 -52.02
CA ALA A 123 -23.09 -2.62 -51.94
C ALA A 123 -23.24 -4.08 -51.50
N ASP A 124 -22.39 -4.99 -52.00
CA ASP A 124 -22.41 -6.40 -51.63
C ASP A 124 -22.02 -6.60 -50.15
N ILE A 125 -20.98 -5.93 -49.67
CA ILE A 125 -20.57 -5.93 -48.26
C ILE A 125 -21.67 -5.31 -47.37
N ALA A 126 -22.28 -4.20 -47.79
CA ALA A 126 -23.37 -3.57 -47.06
C ALA A 126 -24.59 -4.50 -46.92
N LEU A 127 -24.93 -5.23 -47.99
CA LEU A 127 -25.99 -6.22 -47.98
C LEU A 127 -25.63 -7.43 -47.11
N GLN A 128 -24.41 -7.94 -47.22
CA GLN A 128 -23.93 -9.06 -46.43
C GLN A 128 -23.96 -8.75 -44.93
N PHE A 129 -23.46 -7.59 -44.52
CA PHE A 129 -23.56 -7.14 -43.13
C PHE A 129 -25.01 -7.15 -42.64
N THR A 130 -25.94 -6.69 -43.49
CA THR A 130 -27.37 -6.70 -43.16
C THR A 130 -27.88 -8.12 -42.92
N GLN A 131 -27.53 -9.04 -43.82
CA GLN A 131 -27.95 -10.43 -43.76
C GLN A 131 -27.38 -11.15 -42.55
N GLU A 132 -26.09 -10.97 -42.26
CA GLU A 132 -25.44 -11.60 -41.11
C GLU A 132 -26.01 -11.09 -39.78
N ALA A 133 -26.25 -9.79 -39.65
CA ALA A 133 -26.90 -9.22 -38.46
C ALA A 133 -28.32 -9.77 -38.26
N VAL A 134 -29.10 -9.94 -39.34
CA VAL A 134 -30.43 -10.55 -39.29
C VAL A 134 -30.36 -12.03 -38.91
N ASN A 135 -29.45 -12.79 -39.53
CA ASN A 135 -29.24 -14.22 -39.23
C ASN A 135 -28.88 -14.42 -37.75
N ALA A 136 -28.08 -13.50 -37.21
CA ALA A 136 -27.67 -13.44 -35.81
C ALA A 136 -28.73 -12.88 -34.85
N SER A 137 -29.89 -12.43 -35.35
CA SER A 137 -30.93 -11.76 -34.57
C SER A 137 -30.44 -10.50 -33.82
N ILE A 138 -29.48 -9.77 -34.39
CA ILE A 138 -28.93 -8.54 -33.82
C ILE A 138 -29.85 -7.34 -34.16
N PRO A 139 -30.27 -6.54 -33.17
CA PRO A 139 -31.04 -5.33 -33.42
C PRO A 139 -30.22 -4.23 -34.14
N PHE A 140 -30.81 -3.61 -35.17
CA PHE A 140 -30.20 -2.49 -35.90
C PHE A 140 -30.29 -1.19 -35.08
N THR A 141 -29.27 -0.98 -34.25
CA THR A 141 -29.07 0.23 -33.45
C THR A 141 -28.15 1.22 -34.17
N PRO A 142 -28.13 2.51 -33.77
CA PRO A 142 -27.19 3.49 -34.34
C PRO A 142 -25.72 3.04 -34.26
N SER A 143 -25.34 2.33 -33.19
CA SER A 143 -23.98 1.77 -33.05
C SER A 143 -23.69 0.67 -34.06
N LEU A 144 -24.66 -0.23 -34.34
CA LEU A 144 -24.48 -1.26 -35.36
C LEU A 144 -24.32 -0.65 -36.75
N LEU A 145 -25.12 0.38 -37.06
CA LEU A 145 -25.02 1.09 -38.33
C LEU A 145 -23.67 1.80 -38.48
N ALA A 146 -23.13 2.37 -37.40
CA ALA A 146 -21.79 2.95 -37.40
C ALA A 146 -20.70 1.90 -37.67
N THR A 147 -20.81 0.69 -37.08
CA THR A 147 -19.91 -0.43 -37.41
C THR A 147 -20.00 -0.81 -38.88
N SER A 148 -21.21 -0.87 -39.46
CA SER A 148 -21.37 -1.16 -40.88
C SER A 148 -20.67 -0.12 -41.76
N SER A 149 -20.78 1.16 -41.40
CA SER A 149 -20.13 2.27 -42.11
C SER A 149 -18.61 2.13 -42.09
N GLN A 150 -18.01 1.85 -40.93
CA GLN A 150 -16.57 1.65 -40.79
C GLN A 150 -16.04 0.49 -41.65
N ILE A 151 -16.81 -0.60 -41.77
CA ILE A 151 -16.43 -1.73 -42.62
C ILE A 151 -16.57 -1.38 -44.10
N ILE A 152 -17.65 -0.68 -44.49
CA ILE A 152 -17.85 -0.25 -45.88
C ILE A 152 -16.72 0.69 -46.34
N ASP A 153 -16.22 1.56 -45.46
CA ASP A 153 -15.12 2.47 -45.76
C ASP A 153 -13.81 1.77 -46.16
N THR A 154 -13.56 0.55 -45.65
CA THR A 154 -12.36 -0.21 -46.00
C THR A 154 -12.45 -0.90 -47.37
N VAL A 155 -13.65 -0.96 -47.97
CA VAL A 155 -13.89 -1.68 -49.21
C VAL A 155 -13.47 -0.86 -50.42
N THR A 156 -12.69 -1.47 -51.30
CA THR A 156 -12.21 -0.88 -52.56
C THR A 156 -12.56 -1.80 -53.74
N PHE A 157 -11.98 -1.53 -54.91
CA PHE A 157 -12.17 -2.37 -56.11
C PHE A 157 -11.39 -3.70 -56.07
N THR A 158 -10.62 -3.99 -55.02
CA THR A 158 -9.78 -5.20 -54.92
C THR A 158 -10.45 -6.34 -54.16
N ASP A 159 -10.23 -7.58 -54.60
CA ASP A 159 -10.72 -8.79 -53.92
C ASP A 159 -10.19 -8.92 -52.48
N GLU A 160 -8.96 -8.45 -52.21
CA GLU A 160 -8.36 -8.45 -50.87
C GLU A 160 -9.17 -7.56 -49.90
N SER A 161 -9.56 -6.35 -50.33
CA SER A 161 -10.37 -5.47 -49.48
C SER A 161 -11.78 -6.02 -49.19
N VAL A 162 -12.34 -6.82 -50.11
CA VAL A 162 -13.61 -7.52 -49.91
C VAL A 162 -13.43 -8.64 -48.90
N ALA A 163 -12.41 -9.49 -49.05
CA ALA A 163 -12.12 -10.57 -48.12
C ALA A 163 -11.85 -10.05 -46.69
N ASP A 164 -11.12 -8.94 -46.56
CA ASP A 164 -10.88 -8.27 -45.28
C ASP A 164 -12.18 -7.73 -44.67
N ALA A 165 -13.06 -7.13 -45.48
CA ALA A 165 -14.37 -6.64 -45.02
C ALA A 165 -15.31 -7.79 -44.62
N GLU A 166 -15.32 -8.90 -45.36
CA GLU A 166 -16.07 -10.12 -45.00
C GLU A 166 -15.59 -10.68 -43.66
N ALA A 167 -14.27 -10.74 -43.44
CA ALA A 167 -13.69 -11.13 -42.15
C ALA A 167 -14.08 -10.15 -41.02
N ALA A 168 -14.08 -8.85 -41.30
CA ALA A 168 -14.50 -7.82 -40.35
C ALA A 168 -15.99 -7.91 -40.00
N ILE A 169 -16.88 -8.24 -40.95
CA ILE A 169 -18.29 -8.52 -40.67
C ILE A 169 -18.38 -9.69 -39.70
N ASN A 170 -17.75 -10.81 -40.03
CA ASN A 170 -17.81 -12.01 -39.20
C ASN A 170 -17.31 -11.72 -37.77
N GLN A 171 -16.21 -10.97 -37.64
CA GLN A 171 -15.67 -10.59 -36.34
C GLN A 171 -16.60 -9.64 -35.58
N ALA A 172 -17.17 -8.62 -36.23
CA ALA A 172 -18.10 -7.69 -35.59
C ALA A 172 -19.36 -8.40 -35.08
N ILE A 173 -19.89 -9.35 -35.85
CA ILE A 173 -21.02 -10.19 -35.45
C ILE A 173 -20.64 -11.06 -34.25
N ILE A 174 -19.45 -11.67 -34.27
CA ILE A 174 -18.89 -12.46 -33.17
C ILE A 174 -18.74 -11.61 -31.91
N ASP A 175 -18.19 -10.41 -31.98
CA ASP A 175 -18.01 -9.53 -30.82
C ASP A 175 -19.38 -9.12 -30.24
N ILE A 176 -20.34 -8.77 -31.09
CA ILE A 176 -21.68 -8.35 -30.63
C ILE A 176 -22.46 -9.51 -29.98
N ILE A 177 -22.36 -10.73 -30.51
CA ILE A 177 -23.04 -11.91 -29.97
C ILE A 177 -22.29 -12.46 -28.76
N GLY A 178 -20.97 -12.58 -28.88
CA GLY A 178 -20.06 -13.27 -27.97
C GLY A 178 -19.64 -12.43 -26.76
N GLY A 179 -19.06 -11.25 -27.00
CA GLY A 179 -18.48 -10.38 -25.97
C GLY A 179 -19.11 -9.00 -25.94
N GLY A 180 -20.16 -8.89 -25.14
CA GLY A 180 -20.73 -7.60 -24.82
C GLY A 180 -19.88 -6.92 -23.77
N THR A 181 -19.49 -5.67 -24.01
CA THR A 181 -19.12 -4.75 -22.92
C THR A 181 -20.16 -4.85 -21.79
N GLY A 182 -19.77 -5.45 -20.66
CA GLY A 182 -20.63 -5.60 -19.47
C GLY A 182 -21.50 -6.87 -19.39
N THR A 183 -21.32 -7.90 -20.22
CA THR A 183 -22.05 -9.19 -20.04
C THR A 183 -21.31 -10.17 -19.14
N THR A 184 -21.92 -10.52 -18.00
CA THR A 184 -21.48 -11.62 -17.12
C THR A 184 -22.00 -12.96 -17.64
N PHE A 185 -21.15 -13.99 -17.68
CA PHE A 185 -21.53 -15.36 -18.00
C PHE A 185 -20.93 -16.36 -16.99
N THR A 186 -21.56 -17.52 -16.85
CA THR A 186 -21.24 -18.56 -15.84
C THR A 186 -20.83 -19.88 -16.50
N LEU A 187 -19.75 -20.50 -16.02
CA LEU A 187 -19.36 -21.86 -16.40
C LEU A 187 -20.28 -22.88 -15.72
N LEU A 188 -20.78 -23.88 -16.46
CA LEU A 188 -21.87 -24.75 -15.99
C LEU A 188 -21.44 -26.15 -15.51
N GLU A 189 -20.31 -26.69 -15.99
CA GLU A 189 -19.83 -28.04 -15.67
C GLU A 189 -18.30 -28.17 -15.72
N ASP A 190 -17.73 -29.17 -15.02
CA ASP A 190 -16.29 -29.45 -15.05
C ASP A 190 -15.79 -29.69 -16.48
N GLY A 191 -14.58 -29.23 -16.78
CA GLY A 191 -14.08 -29.22 -18.15
C GLY A 191 -14.88 -28.30 -19.08
N ALA A 192 -15.47 -27.23 -18.54
CA ALA A 192 -16.04 -26.16 -19.35
C ALA A 192 -14.95 -25.55 -20.24
N VAL A 193 -15.25 -25.45 -21.53
CA VAL A 193 -14.39 -24.80 -22.52
C VAL A 193 -15.06 -23.49 -22.85
N LEU A 194 -14.37 -22.38 -22.63
CA LEU A 194 -14.85 -21.04 -22.93
C LEU A 194 -14.04 -20.49 -24.10
N THR A 195 -14.50 -20.82 -25.30
CA THR A 195 -13.98 -20.35 -26.58
C THR A 195 -15.15 -20.12 -27.53
N ALA A 196 -14.94 -19.41 -28.64
CA ALA A 196 -15.97 -19.20 -29.66
C ALA A 196 -16.63 -20.50 -30.18
N ALA A 197 -15.92 -21.63 -30.11
CA ALA A 197 -16.42 -22.94 -30.56
C ALA A 197 -17.19 -23.75 -29.49
N ALA A 198 -17.19 -23.33 -28.23
CA ALA A 198 -17.61 -24.15 -27.09
C ALA A 198 -18.81 -23.57 -26.32
N ASN A 199 -19.81 -23.09 -27.05
CA ASN A 199 -20.93 -22.33 -26.53
C ASN A 199 -21.93 -23.07 -25.63
N SER A 200 -21.87 -24.41 -25.52
CA SER A 200 -22.88 -25.21 -24.81
C SER A 200 -22.64 -25.41 -23.31
N LYS A 201 -21.49 -24.98 -22.78
CA LYS A 201 -21.09 -25.17 -21.36
C LYS A 201 -21.09 -23.89 -20.52
N VAL A 202 -21.70 -22.85 -21.05
CA VAL A 202 -21.70 -21.49 -20.52
C VAL A 202 -23.12 -20.96 -20.51
N ALA A 203 -23.49 -20.21 -19.47
CA ALA A 203 -24.80 -19.57 -19.35
C ALA A 203 -24.65 -18.04 -19.38
N PRO A 204 -25.45 -17.35 -20.22
CA PRO A 204 -26.30 -17.88 -21.28
C PRO A 204 -25.52 -18.63 -22.36
N GLU A 205 -26.14 -19.63 -23.00
CA GLU A 205 -25.56 -20.35 -24.14
C GLU A 205 -25.19 -19.36 -25.25
N GLY A 206 -24.06 -19.57 -25.93
CA GLY A 206 -23.60 -18.66 -27.00
C GLY A 206 -22.69 -17.52 -26.56
N LYS A 207 -22.35 -17.41 -25.27
CA LYS A 207 -21.42 -16.39 -24.75
C LYS A 207 -19.98 -16.90 -24.67
N PHE A 208 -19.02 -16.09 -25.08
CA PHE A 208 -17.59 -16.44 -25.09
C PHE A 208 -16.75 -15.15 -25.04
N LEU A 209 -15.44 -15.29 -24.82
CA LEU A 209 -14.50 -14.17 -24.87
C LEU A 209 -14.31 -13.72 -26.32
N SER A 210 -14.51 -12.43 -26.55
CA SER A 210 -14.43 -11.74 -27.83
C SER A 210 -13.06 -11.10 -28.03
N THR A 211 -12.92 -10.24 -29.04
CA THR A 211 -11.70 -9.42 -29.21
C THR A 211 -11.76 -8.08 -28.49
N ALA A 212 -12.79 -7.87 -27.65
CA ALA A 212 -13.02 -6.67 -26.87
C ALA A 212 -12.96 -6.99 -25.36
N ASN A 213 -12.76 -5.96 -24.53
CA ASN A 213 -12.68 -6.12 -23.08
C ASN A 213 -13.91 -6.82 -22.48
N ASP A 214 -13.71 -8.04 -22.00
CA ASP A 214 -14.72 -8.91 -21.42
C ASP A 214 -14.59 -9.03 -19.88
N LYS A 215 -15.73 -9.28 -19.23
CA LYS A 215 -15.82 -9.51 -17.78
C LYS A 215 -16.61 -10.77 -17.46
N VAL A 216 -15.89 -11.81 -17.07
CA VAL A 216 -16.41 -13.15 -16.83
C VAL A 216 -16.59 -13.41 -15.34
N SER A 217 -17.62 -14.15 -14.93
CA SER A 217 -17.74 -14.59 -13.54
C SER A 217 -18.23 -16.03 -13.40
N ALA A 218 -17.37 -16.90 -12.89
CA ALA A 218 -17.78 -18.23 -12.46
C ALA A 218 -18.23 -18.18 -10.99
N LEU A 219 -19.53 -18.41 -10.75
CA LEU A 219 -20.13 -18.53 -9.40
C LEU A 219 -19.48 -19.64 -8.56
N THR A 220 -19.04 -20.71 -9.22
CA THR A 220 -18.11 -21.70 -8.70
C THR A 220 -17.17 -22.02 -9.85
N PHE A 221 -15.87 -21.81 -9.66
CA PHE A 221 -14.87 -22.17 -10.65
C PHE A 221 -14.69 -23.69 -10.64
N LEU A 222 -14.67 -24.28 -11.82
CA LEU A 222 -14.80 -25.73 -12.03
C LEU A 222 -13.46 -26.34 -12.43
N ASP A 223 -13.26 -27.60 -12.05
CA ASP A 223 -11.99 -28.27 -12.29
C ASP A 223 -11.77 -28.53 -13.79
N PHE A 224 -10.52 -28.55 -14.22
CA PHE A 224 -10.11 -28.71 -15.62
C PHE A 224 -10.75 -27.73 -16.63
N SER A 225 -11.24 -26.58 -16.18
CA SER A 225 -11.79 -25.55 -17.08
C SER A 225 -10.71 -25.04 -18.05
N PHE A 226 -11.06 -24.88 -19.32
CA PHE A 226 -10.22 -24.28 -20.35
C PHE A 226 -10.80 -22.94 -20.80
N ILE A 227 -10.08 -21.86 -20.53
CA ILE A 227 -10.49 -20.48 -20.84
C ILE A 227 -9.40 -19.85 -21.70
N GLN A 228 -9.78 -19.31 -22.84
CA GLN A 228 -8.85 -18.61 -23.72
C GLN A 228 -9.50 -17.35 -24.25
N ASP A 229 -8.86 -16.22 -24.00
CA ASP A 229 -9.15 -14.97 -24.71
C ASP A 229 -8.55 -15.05 -26.13
N PRO A 230 -9.34 -14.85 -27.19
CA PRO A 230 -8.85 -14.85 -28.56
C PRO A 230 -8.02 -13.61 -28.93
N SER A 231 -8.09 -12.54 -28.14
CA SER A 231 -7.30 -11.33 -28.30
C SER A 231 -6.05 -11.33 -27.39
N THR A 232 -5.20 -10.34 -27.61
CA THR A 232 -3.97 -10.08 -26.84
C THR A 232 -3.76 -8.59 -26.55
N SER A 233 -4.74 -7.75 -26.91
CA SER A 233 -4.60 -6.29 -26.97
C SER A 233 -5.62 -5.53 -26.11
N ASP A 234 -6.58 -6.25 -25.56
CA ASP A 234 -7.64 -5.82 -24.66
C ASP A 234 -7.26 -6.13 -23.20
N ASN A 235 -8.25 -5.99 -22.32
CA ASN A 235 -8.09 -6.11 -20.88
C ASN A 235 -9.26 -6.89 -20.28
N ASP A 236 -9.12 -8.21 -20.33
CA ASP A 236 -10.11 -9.12 -19.81
C ASP A 236 -10.00 -9.31 -18.30
N VAL A 237 -11.16 -9.50 -17.66
CA VAL A 237 -11.26 -9.81 -16.24
C VAL A 237 -12.04 -11.08 -16.02
N LEU A 238 -11.38 -12.11 -15.47
CA LEU A 238 -12.00 -13.34 -15.02
C LEU A 238 -12.16 -13.34 -13.50
N THR A 239 -13.39 -13.42 -13.01
CA THR A 239 -13.69 -13.63 -11.59
C THR A 239 -14.06 -15.09 -11.32
N ALA A 240 -13.43 -15.69 -10.32
CA ALA A 240 -13.50 -17.12 -10.03
C ALA A 240 -13.69 -17.37 -8.52
N GLN A 241 -14.85 -17.89 -8.13
CA GLN A 241 -15.07 -18.37 -6.76
C GLN A 241 -14.60 -19.83 -6.64
N ILE A 242 -13.54 -20.07 -5.87
CA ILE A 242 -12.96 -21.40 -5.65
C ILE A 242 -13.62 -22.04 -4.43
N VAL A 243 -14.20 -23.23 -4.58
CA VAL A 243 -14.88 -23.95 -3.49
C VAL A 243 -14.15 -25.23 -3.09
N ASN A 244 -13.49 -25.90 -4.05
CA ASN A 244 -12.70 -27.11 -3.84
C ASN A 244 -11.29 -26.89 -4.42
N PHE A 245 -10.56 -27.97 -4.70
CA PHE A 245 -9.35 -27.92 -5.52
C PHE A 245 -9.71 -27.77 -7.00
N VAL A 246 -8.99 -26.90 -7.73
CA VAL A 246 -9.15 -26.71 -9.18
C VAL A 246 -7.80 -26.54 -9.90
N GLU A 247 -7.69 -27.12 -11.09
CA GLU A 247 -6.54 -27.03 -12.00
C GLU A 247 -6.92 -26.41 -13.37
N PRO A 248 -7.10 -25.07 -13.45
CA PRO A 248 -7.45 -24.40 -14.70
C PRO A 248 -6.36 -24.44 -15.77
N THR A 249 -6.80 -24.44 -17.02
CA THR A 249 -6.02 -23.89 -18.14
C THR A 249 -6.59 -22.52 -18.51
N ILE A 250 -5.83 -21.44 -18.29
CA ILE A 250 -6.25 -20.08 -18.63
C ILE A 250 -5.18 -19.43 -19.51
N GLU A 251 -5.58 -18.94 -20.67
CA GLU A 251 -4.68 -18.27 -21.62
C GLU A 251 -5.18 -16.88 -21.98
N ASN A 252 -4.23 -15.94 -22.12
CA ASN A 252 -4.40 -14.54 -22.56
C ASN A 252 -5.25 -13.63 -21.64
N ILE A 253 -5.91 -14.13 -20.59
CA ILE A 253 -6.66 -13.26 -19.66
C ILE A 253 -5.74 -12.32 -18.87
N GLU A 254 -5.94 -11.02 -18.97
CA GLU A 254 -5.14 -10.02 -18.25
C GLU A 254 -5.25 -10.09 -16.74
N THR A 255 -6.48 -10.13 -16.22
CA THR A 255 -6.75 -10.04 -14.78
C THR A 255 -7.58 -11.22 -14.32
N ILE A 256 -7.04 -11.99 -13.38
CA ILE A 256 -7.74 -13.11 -12.78
C ILE A 256 -7.99 -12.80 -11.30
N GLN A 257 -9.24 -12.88 -10.87
CA GLN A 257 -9.69 -12.56 -9.52
C GLN A 257 -10.27 -13.80 -8.83
N PHE A 258 -9.56 -14.31 -7.83
CA PHE A 258 -9.99 -15.46 -7.03
C PHE A 258 -10.72 -15.04 -5.76
N SER A 259 -11.75 -15.80 -5.39
CA SER A 259 -12.39 -15.76 -4.07
C SER A 259 -12.47 -17.17 -3.51
N GLY A 260 -11.83 -17.45 -2.37
CA GLY A 260 -11.77 -18.79 -1.80
C GLY A 260 -12.86 -19.09 -0.77
N ALA A 261 -13.41 -20.30 -0.78
CA ALA A 261 -14.16 -20.86 0.34
C ALA A 261 -13.20 -21.55 1.34
N ALA A 262 -13.71 -21.93 2.52
CA ALA A 262 -12.90 -22.66 3.49
C ALA A 262 -12.36 -23.97 2.89
N GLY A 263 -11.04 -24.14 2.90
CA GLY A 263 -10.35 -25.31 2.33
C GLY A 263 -10.19 -25.30 0.80
N ALA A 264 -10.57 -24.20 0.13
CA ALA A 264 -10.43 -24.04 -1.31
C ALA A 264 -8.96 -23.97 -1.75
N SER A 265 -8.69 -24.47 -2.95
CA SER A 265 -7.34 -24.45 -3.51
C SER A 265 -7.31 -24.37 -5.04
N VAL A 266 -6.29 -23.72 -5.59
CA VAL A 266 -6.12 -23.49 -7.03
C VAL A 266 -4.66 -23.67 -7.43
N ALA A 267 -4.41 -24.33 -8.57
CA ALA A 267 -3.09 -24.41 -9.18
C ALA A 267 -2.90 -23.35 -10.27
N LEU A 268 -1.74 -22.68 -10.28
CA LEU A 268 -1.42 -21.66 -11.29
C LEU A 268 -0.58 -22.21 -12.46
N ALA A 269 -0.21 -23.49 -12.45
CA ALA A 269 0.61 -24.10 -13.51
C ALA A 269 0.00 -23.96 -14.92
N GLY A 270 -1.32 -24.05 -15.05
CA GLY A 270 -2.03 -23.96 -16.33
C GLY A 270 -2.41 -22.53 -16.75
N ILE A 271 -1.99 -21.51 -16.02
CA ILE A 271 -2.28 -20.11 -16.33
C ILE A 271 -1.10 -19.50 -17.10
N SER A 272 -1.38 -18.84 -18.23
CA SER A 272 -0.37 -18.16 -19.03
C SER A 272 -0.77 -16.72 -19.37
N LYS A 273 0.23 -15.83 -19.42
CA LYS A 273 0.13 -14.41 -19.83
C LYS A 273 -0.78 -13.52 -18.98
N ALA A 274 -1.22 -13.99 -17.82
CA ALA A 274 -1.92 -13.13 -16.87
C ALA A 274 -1.01 -11.97 -16.42
N LYS A 275 -1.53 -10.74 -16.51
CA LYS A 275 -0.85 -9.53 -16.03
C LYS A 275 -1.02 -9.38 -14.53
N GLN A 276 -2.17 -9.80 -13.99
CA GLN A 276 -2.52 -9.70 -12.57
C GLN A 276 -3.24 -10.97 -12.09
N VAL A 277 -2.81 -11.49 -10.94
CA VAL A 277 -3.49 -12.57 -10.22
C VAL A 277 -3.88 -12.04 -8.84
N GLN A 278 -5.16 -11.81 -8.66
CA GLN A 278 -5.74 -11.17 -7.48
C GLN A 278 -6.47 -12.18 -6.61
N VAL A 279 -6.37 -12.01 -5.29
CA VAL A 279 -7.22 -12.69 -4.30
C VAL A 279 -8.08 -11.64 -3.63
N VAL A 280 -9.40 -11.76 -3.84
CA VAL A 280 -10.38 -10.76 -3.43
C VAL A 280 -10.84 -11.01 -1.99
N LYS A 281 -11.12 -12.26 -1.63
CA LYS A 281 -11.62 -12.64 -0.30
C LYS A 281 -11.49 -14.14 -0.03
N GLY A 282 -11.60 -14.49 1.25
CA GLY A 282 -11.72 -15.86 1.72
C GLY A 282 -10.39 -16.61 1.77
N ASP A 283 -10.42 -17.75 2.47
CA ASP A 283 -9.25 -18.60 2.63
C ASP A 283 -8.90 -19.27 1.30
N LEU A 284 -7.62 -19.29 0.93
CA LEU A 284 -7.20 -19.89 -0.34
C LEU A 284 -5.80 -20.49 -0.22
N THR A 285 -5.65 -21.72 -0.73
CA THR A 285 -4.34 -22.32 -0.99
C THR A 285 -4.00 -22.21 -2.47
N ILE A 286 -2.86 -21.62 -2.81
CA ILE A 286 -2.40 -21.45 -4.18
C ILE A 286 -1.19 -22.34 -4.41
N PHE A 287 -1.28 -23.27 -5.37
CA PHE A 287 -0.16 -24.06 -5.86
C PHE A 287 0.53 -23.36 -7.04
N ASP A 288 1.82 -23.64 -7.23
CA ASP A 288 2.66 -22.96 -8.24
C ASP A 288 2.68 -21.44 -8.02
N ALA A 289 2.60 -21.01 -6.76
CA ALA A 289 2.40 -19.62 -6.38
C ALA A 289 3.52 -18.68 -6.85
N ASN A 290 4.70 -19.19 -7.20
CA ASN A 290 5.84 -18.44 -7.71
C ASN A 290 5.80 -18.20 -9.24
N ASN A 291 4.72 -18.61 -9.92
CA ASN A 291 4.49 -18.26 -11.32
C ASN A 291 4.02 -16.81 -11.51
N TYR A 292 3.37 -16.22 -10.50
CA TYR A 292 2.79 -14.88 -10.56
C TYR A 292 3.00 -14.14 -9.24
N ALA A 293 3.06 -12.81 -9.30
CA ALA A 293 2.86 -12.01 -8.09
C ALA A 293 1.38 -12.09 -7.68
N ILE A 294 1.12 -12.37 -6.41
CA ILE A 294 -0.23 -12.51 -5.88
C ILE A 294 -0.67 -11.17 -5.27
N ASP A 295 -1.69 -10.56 -5.85
CA ASP A 295 -2.26 -9.30 -5.39
C ASP A 295 -3.39 -9.56 -4.38
N LEU A 296 -3.14 -9.29 -3.10
CA LEU A 296 -4.22 -9.24 -2.11
C LEU A 296 -4.95 -7.90 -2.27
N VAL A 297 -6.24 -7.96 -2.61
CA VAL A 297 -7.07 -6.79 -2.89
C VAL A 297 -7.40 -6.05 -1.59
N ALA A 298 -7.69 -4.74 -1.69
CA ALA A 298 -8.14 -3.92 -0.58
C ALA A 298 -9.29 -4.59 0.21
N GLY A 299 -9.16 -4.66 1.53
CA GLY A 299 -10.12 -5.29 2.42
C GLY A 299 -9.96 -6.81 2.58
N TYR A 300 -8.95 -7.44 1.97
CA TYR A 300 -8.67 -8.86 2.21
C TYR A 300 -8.35 -9.13 3.69
N ALA A 301 -9.00 -10.14 4.26
CA ALA A 301 -9.03 -10.41 5.70
C ALA A 301 -9.12 -11.92 6.01
N SER A 302 -8.37 -12.75 5.27
CA SER A 302 -8.47 -14.22 5.35
C SER A 302 -7.10 -14.89 5.26
N ASN A 303 -7.05 -16.22 5.39
CA ASN A 303 -5.80 -16.96 5.37
C ASN A 303 -5.38 -17.29 3.92
N LEU A 304 -4.21 -16.81 3.51
CA LEU A 304 -3.56 -17.21 2.28
C LEU A 304 -2.48 -18.25 2.56
N THR A 305 -2.53 -19.39 1.86
CA THR A 305 -1.44 -20.37 1.85
C THR A 305 -0.85 -20.46 0.45
N LEU A 306 0.46 -20.29 0.33
CA LEU A 306 1.19 -20.37 -0.93
C LEU A 306 2.02 -21.65 -0.94
N GLN A 307 1.94 -22.43 -2.00
CA GLN A 307 2.72 -23.65 -2.17
C GLN A 307 3.57 -23.53 -3.44
N GLU A 308 4.88 -23.67 -3.26
CA GLU A 308 5.79 -23.87 -4.38
C GLU A 308 5.85 -25.36 -4.75
N THR A 309 5.85 -25.61 -6.04
CA THR A 309 5.90 -26.95 -6.66
C THR A 309 7.11 -27.07 -7.59
N VAL A 310 7.70 -25.93 -7.98
CA VAL A 310 8.88 -25.81 -8.84
C VAL A 310 9.81 -24.77 -8.21
N GLY A 311 11.09 -25.09 -8.10
CA GLY A 311 12.07 -24.20 -7.47
C GLY A 311 12.69 -23.15 -8.41
N GLY A 312 13.46 -22.24 -7.83
CA GLY A 312 14.29 -21.27 -8.56
C GLY A 312 13.66 -19.90 -8.78
N LYS A 313 12.55 -19.58 -8.10
CA LYS A 313 11.89 -18.27 -8.13
C LYS A 313 11.40 -17.87 -6.74
N ASP A 314 11.52 -16.59 -6.43
CA ASP A 314 10.93 -16.02 -5.21
C ASP A 314 9.41 -15.89 -5.32
N LEU A 315 8.71 -15.99 -4.19
CA LEU A 315 7.30 -15.63 -4.09
C LEU A 315 7.14 -14.13 -3.92
N THR A 316 6.10 -13.56 -4.51
CA THR A 316 5.76 -12.15 -4.31
C THR A 316 4.28 -12.01 -3.97
N VAL A 317 3.99 -11.33 -2.87
CA VAL A 317 2.64 -10.97 -2.43
C VAL A 317 2.56 -9.45 -2.35
N ASN A 318 1.67 -8.85 -3.13
CA ASN A 318 1.40 -7.43 -3.06
C ASN A 318 0.23 -7.18 -2.10
N LEU A 319 0.44 -6.32 -1.10
CA LEU A 319 -0.56 -5.93 -0.12
C LEU A 319 -1.20 -4.62 -0.55
N ASN A 320 -2.41 -4.67 -1.11
CA ASN A 320 -3.14 -3.50 -1.60
C ASN A 320 -4.17 -2.98 -0.59
N GLY A 321 -3.89 -3.11 0.71
CA GLY A 321 -4.76 -2.63 1.79
C GLY A 321 -5.47 -3.77 2.52
N THR A 322 -4.71 -4.77 2.96
CA THR A 322 -5.26 -5.88 3.77
C THR A 322 -5.69 -5.38 5.14
N THR A 323 -6.67 -6.04 5.75
CA THR A 323 -7.17 -5.70 7.09
C THR A 323 -6.93 -6.85 8.08
N ALA A 324 -7.15 -6.58 9.36
CA ALA A 324 -7.07 -7.60 10.40
C ALA A 324 -7.89 -8.85 10.02
N GLY A 325 -7.28 -10.03 10.18
CA GLY A 325 -7.79 -11.32 9.70
C GLY A 325 -6.93 -11.90 8.56
N ALA A 326 -6.15 -11.07 7.86
CA ALA A 326 -5.24 -11.53 6.82
C ALA A 326 -3.98 -12.22 7.38
N SER A 327 -3.67 -13.43 6.92
CA SER A 327 -2.41 -14.13 7.23
C SER A 327 -1.78 -14.73 5.98
N ILE A 328 -0.47 -14.97 6.02
CA ILE A 328 0.27 -15.57 4.89
C ILE A 328 1.14 -16.72 5.40
N ALA A 329 0.88 -17.92 4.91
CA ALA A 329 1.76 -19.06 5.08
C ALA A 329 2.38 -19.44 3.73
N ALA A 330 3.68 -19.70 3.69
CA ALA A 330 4.35 -20.19 2.49
C ALA A 330 5.04 -21.53 2.75
N ASN A 331 4.64 -22.52 1.96
CA ASN A 331 5.26 -23.82 1.86
C ASN A 331 6.19 -23.83 0.65
N LEU A 332 7.46 -23.52 0.89
CA LEU A 332 8.47 -23.34 -0.14
C LEU A 332 9.09 -24.69 -0.52
N PHE A 333 9.46 -24.87 -1.79
CA PHE A 333 10.09 -26.08 -2.31
C PHE A 333 11.62 -25.96 -2.26
N ASP A 334 12.15 -24.76 -2.51
CA ASP A 334 13.56 -24.44 -2.43
C ASP A 334 13.84 -23.27 -1.47
N LYS A 335 15.10 -22.80 -1.46
CA LYS A 335 15.53 -21.70 -0.59
C LYS A 335 15.24 -20.39 -1.31
N SER A 336 14.05 -19.85 -1.09
CA SER A 336 13.54 -18.67 -1.77
C SER A 336 13.12 -17.59 -0.77
N LYS A 337 12.89 -16.38 -1.28
CA LYS A 337 12.31 -15.28 -0.50
C LYS A 337 10.80 -15.23 -0.71
N VAL A 338 10.10 -14.75 0.31
CA VAL A 338 8.72 -14.30 0.19
C VAL A 338 8.72 -12.78 0.29
N ASN A 339 8.58 -12.12 -0.86
CA ASN A 339 8.53 -10.68 -0.96
C ASN A 339 7.12 -10.18 -0.61
N LEU A 340 6.99 -9.38 0.44
CA LEU A 340 5.78 -8.66 0.81
C LEU A 340 5.91 -7.22 0.32
N VAL A 341 5.19 -6.88 -0.74
CA VAL A 341 5.25 -5.54 -1.35
C VAL A 341 4.04 -4.74 -0.90
N VAL A 342 4.25 -3.77 -0.01
CA VAL A 342 3.19 -2.97 0.60
C VAL A 342 2.83 -1.80 -0.31
N LYS A 343 1.68 -1.90 -0.99
CA LYS A 343 1.20 -0.89 -1.97
C LYS A 343 0.12 0.03 -1.39
N ALA A 344 -0.53 -0.36 -0.30
CA ALA A 344 -1.42 0.46 0.51
C ALA A 344 -1.30 0.06 1.98
N ASP A 345 -1.71 0.95 2.89
CA ASP A 345 -1.63 0.69 4.34
C ASP A 345 -2.33 -0.62 4.68
N SER A 346 -1.59 -1.56 5.27
CA SER A 346 -2.00 -2.95 5.39
C SER A 346 -1.79 -3.49 6.79
N VAL A 347 -2.68 -4.39 7.20
CA VAL A 347 -2.58 -5.15 8.45
C VAL A 347 -2.54 -6.63 8.11
N LEU A 348 -1.57 -7.33 8.68
CA LEU A 348 -1.52 -8.79 8.72
C LEU A 348 -1.73 -9.22 10.17
N SER A 349 -2.80 -9.97 10.41
CA SER A 349 -3.10 -10.59 11.69
C SER A 349 -3.97 -11.81 11.45
N ASN A 350 -3.66 -12.96 12.04
CA ASN A 350 -4.54 -14.10 11.92
C ASN A 350 -5.83 -13.88 12.72
N ALA A 351 -7.00 -14.18 12.13
CA ALA A 351 -8.28 -14.11 12.83
C ALA A 351 -8.33 -15.10 14.02
N ASP A 352 -7.67 -16.25 13.89
CA ASP A 352 -7.40 -17.17 14.99
C ASP A 352 -6.01 -16.90 15.57
N THR A 353 -5.98 -16.25 16.73
CA THR A 353 -4.73 -15.88 17.42
C THR A 353 -3.88 -17.08 17.88
N THR A 354 -4.39 -18.30 17.77
CA THR A 354 -3.61 -19.52 18.05
C THR A 354 -2.77 -19.98 16.84
N LEU A 355 -3.07 -19.45 15.65
CA LEU A 355 -2.38 -19.75 14.40
C LEU A 355 -1.32 -18.69 14.05
N ASN A 356 -0.50 -19.03 13.06
CA ASN A 356 0.54 -18.14 12.53
C ASN A 356 -0.09 -17.02 11.70
N THR A 357 0.37 -15.79 11.93
CA THR A 357 0.10 -14.66 11.03
C THR A 357 1.03 -14.70 9.82
N LEU A 358 2.30 -15.04 10.06
CA LEU A 358 3.30 -15.30 9.03
C LEU A 358 3.99 -16.64 9.30
N GLN A 359 4.15 -17.47 8.28
CA GLN A 359 4.82 -18.77 8.40
C GLN A 359 5.68 -19.12 7.19
N LEU A 360 6.90 -19.60 7.44
CA LEU A 360 7.78 -20.24 6.46
C LEU A 360 8.18 -21.63 6.94
N ASN A 361 8.21 -22.61 6.04
CA ASN A 361 8.58 -24.00 6.35
C ASN A 361 9.98 -24.41 5.86
N GLN A 362 10.72 -23.54 5.18
CA GLN A 362 12.05 -23.84 4.64
C GLN A 362 13.19 -23.12 5.38
N THR A 363 14.33 -23.81 5.44
CA THR A 363 15.61 -23.27 5.92
C THR A 363 16.14 -22.19 4.99
N GLN A 364 16.88 -21.21 5.51
CA GLN A 364 17.55 -20.15 4.73
C GLN A 364 16.61 -19.35 3.80
N SER A 365 15.36 -19.16 4.20
CA SER A 365 14.30 -18.44 3.48
C SER A 365 13.81 -17.27 4.32
N ASN A 366 13.47 -16.14 3.69
CA ASN A 366 13.16 -14.90 4.42
C ASN A 366 11.84 -14.30 3.96
N PHE A 367 11.18 -13.58 4.88
CA PHE A 367 10.23 -12.55 4.47
C PHE A 367 11.01 -11.28 4.17
N VAL A 368 10.79 -10.69 3.00
CA VAL A 368 11.38 -9.40 2.61
C VAL A 368 10.25 -8.39 2.41
N ILE A 369 10.26 -7.31 3.17
CA ILE A 369 9.22 -6.27 3.14
C ILE A 369 9.76 -5.09 2.32
N THR A 370 8.96 -4.62 1.37
CA THR A 370 9.25 -3.44 0.55
C THR A 370 8.00 -2.59 0.35
N GLY A 371 8.16 -1.36 -0.14
CA GLY A 371 7.05 -0.43 -0.38
C GLY A 371 7.16 0.86 0.44
N ASP A 372 6.17 1.73 0.27
CA ASP A 372 6.13 3.10 0.81
C ASP A 372 4.88 3.39 1.66
N LYS A 373 4.16 2.34 2.04
CA LYS A 373 2.92 2.40 2.83
C LYS A 373 3.10 1.63 4.12
N ASN A 374 2.30 1.93 5.13
CA ASN A 374 2.50 1.39 6.47
C ASN A 374 2.09 -0.09 6.53
N LEU A 375 2.83 -0.88 7.31
CA LEU A 375 2.52 -2.28 7.56
C LEU A 375 2.45 -2.54 9.06
N THR A 376 1.32 -3.08 9.51
CA THR A 376 1.20 -3.66 10.84
C THR A 376 1.19 -5.19 10.72
N ILE A 377 2.06 -5.86 11.47
CA ILE A 377 2.05 -7.31 11.65
C ILE A 377 1.73 -7.58 13.12
N ASP A 378 0.60 -8.22 13.39
CA ASP A 378 0.13 -8.54 14.74
C ASP A 378 -0.17 -10.03 14.86
N GLY A 379 0.66 -10.75 15.62
CA GLY A 379 0.46 -12.17 15.90
C GLY A 379 1.72 -13.01 15.77
N LYS A 380 1.53 -14.33 15.78
CA LYS A 380 2.63 -15.31 15.78
C LYS A 380 3.37 -15.31 14.43
N ILE A 381 4.69 -15.21 14.46
CA ILE A 381 5.57 -15.39 13.30
C ILE A 381 6.40 -16.66 13.52
N ASP A 382 6.40 -17.55 12.54
CA ASP A 382 7.10 -18.84 12.63
C ASP A 382 8.03 -19.01 11.42
N VAL A 383 9.35 -18.93 11.67
CA VAL A 383 10.39 -19.13 10.66
C VAL A 383 11.35 -20.24 11.10
N PHE A 384 11.51 -21.25 10.24
CA PHE A 384 11.92 -22.61 10.63
C PHE A 384 13.30 -22.82 11.32
N ASP A 385 14.37 -22.07 11.01
CA ASP A 385 15.73 -22.50 11.43
C ASP A 385 16.66 -21.42 12.01
N GLY A 386 16.16 -20.22 12.24
CA GLY A 386 16.93 -19.13 12.87
C GLY A 386 18.04 -18.47 12.02
N THR A 387 18.31 -18.95 10.80
CA THR A 387 19.01 -18.13 9.78
C THR A 387 18.06 -17.20 9.04
N ASN A 388 16.78 -17.54 9.10
CA ASN A 388 15.67 -16.82 8.51
C ASN A 388 15.43 -15.49 9.23
N ARG A 389 15.03 -14.47 8.47
CA ARG A 389 14.75 -13.12 8.96
C ARG A 389 13.43 -12.57 8.43
N LEU A 390 12.85 -11.66 9.19
CA LEU A 390 11.96 -10.63 8.68
C LEU A 390 12.83 -9.43 8.31
N ASP A 391 12.96 -9.15 7.01
CA ASP A 391 13.87 -8.14 6.48
C ASP A 391 13.09 -6.98 5.86
N ALA A 392 13.04 -5.84 6.54
CA ALA A 392 12.42 -4.62 6.01
C ALA A 392 13.45 -3.58 5.56
N THR A 393 14.72 -3.94 5.32
CA THR A 393 15.81 -2.96 5.04
C THR A 393 15.46 -1.91 3.97
N ASP A 394 14.74 -2.30 2.91
CA ASP A 394 14.36 -1.41 1.81
C ASP A 394 12.95 -0.79 1.95
N PHE A 395 12.26 -1.08 3.04
CA PHE A 395 10.93 -0.56 3.34
C PHE A 395 10.99 0.89 3.80
N THR A 396 10.14 1.73 3.23
CA THR A 396 10.10 3.18 3.52
C THR A 396 8.84 3.62 4.26
N GLY A 397 7.82 2.76 4.32
CA GLY A 397 6.68 2.94 5.20
C GLY A 397 6.99 2.49 6.63
N LYS A 398 6.15 2.90 7.59
CA LYS A 398 6.31 2.50 8.99
C LYS A 398 5.97 1.02 9.18
N LEU A 399 6.90 0.28 9.77
CA LEU A 399 6.67 -1.07 10.27
C LEU A 399 6.23 -1.03 11.73
N THR A 400 5.07 -1.62 12.02
CA THR A 400 4.62 -1.91 13.38
C THR A 400 4.54 -3.42 13.56
N LEU A 401 5.41 -3.99 14.39
CA LEU A 401 5.46 -5.41 14.68
C LEU A 401 5.01 -5.67 16.13
N ASN A 402 3.86 -6.30 16.30
CA ASN A 402 3.38 -6.82 17.58
C ASN A 402 3.57 -8.35 17.59
N LEU A 403 4.67 -8.81 18.18
CA LEU A 403 5.08 -10.20 18.08
C LEU A 403 4.29 -11.10 19.03
N GLY A 404 3.52 -12.01 18.46
CA GLY A 404 2.68 -12.96 19.22
C GLY A 404 3.49 -13.99 19.99
N LYS A 405 2.83 -14.58 21.00
CA LYS A 405 3.34 -15.69 21.81
C LYS A 405 3.87 -16.84 20.94
N ASN A 406 4.91 -17.53 21.42
CA ASN A 406 5.52 -18.69 20.75
C ASN A 406 6.03 -18.42 19.32
N SER A 407 6.27 -17.16 18.95
CA SER A 407 6.93 -16.86 17.67
C SER A 407 8.33 -17.44 17.65
N ASP A 408 8.70 -18.09 16.56
CA ASP A 408 10.06 -18.53 16.30
C ASP A 408 10.67 -17.66 15.22
N ILE A 409 11.29 -16.57 15.65
CA ILE A 409 12.03 -15.65 14.79
C ILE A 409 13.32 -15.24 15.49
N LYS A 410 14.44 -15.26 14.77
CA LYS A 410 15.77 -14.95 15.32
C LYS A 410 16.36 -13.65 14.79
N GLN A 411 15.83 -13.12 13.70
CA GLN A 411 16.33 -11.92 13.06
C GLN A 411 15.17 -11.04 12.60
N ILE A 412 15.17 -9.79 13.05
CA ILE A 412 14.22 -8.75 12.67
C ILE A 412 15.03 -7.53 12.23
N VAL A 413 14.76 -7.03 11.02
CA VAL A 413 15.35 -5.79 10.51
C VAL A 413 14.24 -4.83 10.16
N GLY A 414 14.27 -3.63 10.74
CA GLY A 414 13.38 -2.51 10.44
C GLY A 414 13.65 -1.87 9.09
N GLY A 415 12.79 -0.92 8.75
CA GLY A 415 12.83 -0.11 7.55
C GLY A 415 13.63 1.17 7.71
N LYS A 416 13.25 2.19 6.93
CA LYS A 416 13.92 3.49 6.91
C LYS A 416 13.17 4.57 7.70
N SER A 417 12.10 4.19 8.36
CA SER A 417 11.19 5.08 9.07
C SER A 417 11.14 4.71 10.54
N ASP A 418 10.55 5.58 11.36
CA ASP A 418 10.35 5.35 12.78
C ASP A 418 9.46 4.12 13.06
N ASP A 419 10.07 2.97 13.27
CA ASP A 419 9.40 1.69 13.42
C ASP A 419 9.09 1.38 14.88
N THR A 420 8.22 0.39 15.08
CA THR A 420 7.80 -0.01 16.43
C THR A 420 7.77 -1.53 16.55
N PHE A 421 8.50 -2.05 17.53
CA PHE A 421 8.62 -3.47 17.82
C PHE A 421 8.10 -3.74 19.24
N THR A 422 7.03 -4.51 19.36
CA THR A 422 6.43 -4.91 20.64
C THR A 422 6.61 -6.41 20.86
N LEU A 423 7.53 -6.78 21.73
CA LEU A 423 7.85 -8.16 22.10
C LEU A 423 7.49 -8.38 23.59
N THR A 424 6.19 -8.38 23.86
CA THR A 424 5.64 -8.41 25.22
C THR A 424 4.65 -9.55 25.46
N ALA A 425 4.47 -10.45 24.49
CA ALA A 425 3.53 -11.55 24.59
C ALA A 425 4.01 -12.61 25.60
N GLU A 426 5.31 -12.76 25.78
CA GLU A 426 5.96 -13.62 26.77
C GLU A 426 7.13 -12.89 27.44
N VAL A 427 7.54 -13.36 28.61
CA VAL A 427 8.75 -12.85 29.30
C VAL A 427 9.98 -13.27 28.52
N ASP A 428 10.94 -12.37 28.40
CA ASP A 428 12.21 -12.59 27.69
C ASP A 428 12.04 -12.94 26.19
N GLN A 429 10.92 -12.53 25.56
CA GLN A 429 10.66 -12.81 24.15
C GLN A 429 11.72 -12.23 23.20
N ILE A 430 12.39 -11.13 23.59
CA ILE A 430 13.52 -10.53 22.86
C ILE A 430 14.82 -11.36 22.98
N ASN A 431 14.94 -12.24 23.99
CA ASN A 431 16.17 -12.95 24.27
C ASN A 431 16.55 -13.90 23.12
N GLY A 432 17.73 -13.67 22.53
CA GLY A 432 18.22 -14.43 21.38
C GLY A 432 17.66 -13.99 20.03
N VAL A 433 16.92 -12.87 19.99
CA VAL A 433 16.50 -12.21 18.75
C VAL A 433 17.50 -11.12 18.42
N ASN A 434 18.07 -11.18 17.22
CA ASN A 434 18.87 -10.09 16.65
C ASN A 434 17.91 -9.09 16.01
N LEU A 435 17.71 -7.95 16.65
CA LEU A 435 16.82 -6.88 16.21
C LEU A 435 17.65 -5.67 15.81
N ASN A 436 17.51 -5.24 14.56
CA ASN A 436 18.11 -4.01 14.05
C ASN A 436 16.98 -3.07 13.63
N GLY A 437 16.84 -1.89 14.26
CA GLY A 437 15.82 -0.91 13.86
C GLY A 437 16.10 -0.25 12.50
N ASN A 438 17.36 -0.27 12.08
CA ASN A 438 17.87 0.28 10.82
C ASN A 438 17.93 1.82 10.80
N GLU A 439 17.21 2.52 9.91
CA GLU A 439 17.19 3.99 9.90
C GLU A 439 15.86 4.49 10.48
N GLY A 440 15.87 5.68 11.08
CA GLY A 440 14.69 6.26 11.73
C GLY A 440 14.90 6.39 13.23
N SER A 441 13.84 6.75 13.95
CA SER A 441 13.79 6.69 15.41
C SER A 441 12.91 5.52 15.84
N ASP A 442 13.54 4.42 16.22
CA ASP A 442 12.87 3.16 16.47
C ASP A 442 12.54 2.97 17.96
N THR A 443 11.42 2.29 18.20
CA THR A 443 10.96 1.95 19.55
C THR A 443 10.83 0.44 19.73
N LEU A 444 11.52 -0.09 20.74
CA LEU A 444 11.38 -1.46 21.22
C LEU A 444 10.65 -1.49 22.57
N THR A 445 9.52 -2.18 22.64
CA THR A 445 8.79 -2.43 23.89
C THR A 445 8.92 -3.90 24.27
N VAL A 446 9.41 -4.19 25.48
CA VAL A 446 9.75 -5.55 25.93
C VAL A 446 9.27 -5.85 27.35
N LYS A 447 9.08 -7.14 27.64
CA LYS A 447 8.99 -7.67 29.00
C LYS A 447 10.22 -8.55 29.26
N VAL A 448 11.04 -8.19 30.25
CA VAL A 448 12.28 -8.91 30.57
C VAL A 448 12.30 -9.28 32.06
N GLY A 449 12.63 -10.53 32.36
CA GLY A 449 12.84 -11.05 33.71
C GLY A 449 14.30 -10.86 34.17
N ALA A 450 14.84 -11.85 34.87
CA ALA A 450 16.22 -11.83 35.38
C ALA A 450 17.27 -12.24 34.32
N THR A 451 17.06 -11.87 33.06
CA THR A 451 17.90 -12.29 31.92
C THR A 451 18.81 -11.14 31.48
N ALA A 452 20.01 -11.07 32.07
CA ALA A 452 20.99 -10.00 31.83
C ALA A 452 21.33 -9.75 30.35
N ALA A 453 21.36 -10.81 29.56
CA ALA A 453 21.75 -10.80 28.14
C ALA A 453 20.61 -10.45 27.17
N ALA A 454 19.41 -10.11 27.66
CA ALA A 454 18.19 -10.03 26.85
C ALA A 454 18.29 -9.05 25.65
N LEU A 455 19.12 -8.01 25.76
CA LEU A 455 19.28 -6.98 24.73
C LEU A 455 20.56 -7.14 23.87
N ASN A 456 21.33 -8.22 24.02
CA ASN A 456 22.62 -8.38 23.33
C ASN A 456 22.51 -8.34 21.78
N GLY A 457 21.36 -8.69 21.23
CA GLY A 457 21.09 -8.69 19.79
C GLY A 457 20.45 -7.41 19.26
N VAL A 458 20.23 -6.39 20.10
CA VAL A 458 19.56 -5.14 19.72
C VAL A 458 20.57 -4.10 19.25
N THR A 459 20.31 -3.47 18.11
CA THR A 459 21.13 -2.39 17.51
C THR A 459 20.24 -1.36 16.82
N ASN A 460 20.69 -0.12 16.69
CA ASN A 460 19.97 0.96 15.98
C ASN A 460 18.52 1.08 16.45
N VAL A 461 18.32 1.20 17.77
CA VAL A 461 17.04 1.48 18.39
C VAL A 461 17.25 2.61 19.37
N GLU A 462 16.45 3.66 19.28
CA GLU A 462 16.63 4.89 20.06
C GLU A 462 15.86 4.85 21.38
N THR A 463 14.76 4.07 21.44
CA THR A 463 13.92 3.97 22.63
C THR A 463 13.63 2.52 23.00
N ILE A 464 13.92 2.18 24.26
CA ILE A 464 13.54 0.89 24.86
C ILE A 464 12.58 1.16 26.03
N ILE A 465 11.40 0.56 25.95
CA ILE A 465 10.36 0.62 26.98
C ILE A 465 10.23 -0.75 27.63
N PHE A 466 10.51 -0.81 28.93
CA PHE A 466 10.26 -1.99 29.74
C PHE A 466 8.83 -1.97 30.27
N LYS A 467 8.09 -3.04 29.98
CA LYS A 467 6.76 -3.30 30.56
C LYS A 467 6.88 -4.24 31.74
N GLU A 468 6.19 -3.89 32.83
CA GLU A 468 6.12 -4.75 34.01
C GLU A 468 5.49 -6.11 33.66
N ASP A 469 6.11 -7.15 34.18
CA ASP A 469 5.60 -8.52 34.18
C ASP A 469 5.41 -8.98 35.64
N THR A 470 4.78 -10.12 35.91
CA THR A 470 4.62 -10.69 37.27
C THR A 470 5.83 -11.48 37.79
N ALA A 471 6.84 -11.76 36.96
CA ALA A 471 8.01 -12.58 37.31
C ALA A 471 9.05 -11.87 38.22
N ALA A 472 10.34 -12.21 38.09
CA ALA A 472 11.45 -11.64 38.86
C ALA A 472 11.74 -10.16 38.51
N ASN A 473 12.60 -9.53 39.33
CA ASN A 473 13.24 -8.24 39.02
C ASN A 473 13.99 -8.31 37.68
N THR A 474 14.08 -7.17 37.00
CA THR A 474 14.74 -7.08 35.70
C THR A 474 16.21 -6.72 35.86
N THR A 475 17.09 -7.50 35.24
CA THR A 475 18.54 -7.25 35.17
C THR A 475 18.96 -7.16 33.72
N ILE A 476 19.72 -6.13 33.36
CA ILE A 476 20.26 -5.89 32.01
C ILE A 476 21.75 -5.55 32.11
N ASP A 477 22.57 -6.31 31.39
CA ASP A 477 23.97 -5.97 31.10
C ASP A 477 24.06 -5.59 29.62
N THR A 478 24.43 -4.35 29.32
CA THR A 478 24.50 -3.88 27.93
C THR A 478 25.75 -4.39 27.20
N LYS A 479 25.75 -4.24 25.88
CA LYS A 479 26.94 -4.31 25.02
C LYS A 479 27.17 -2.94 24.39
N ASP A 480 28.41 -2.65 24.05
CA ASP A 480 28.81 -1.43 23.29
C ASP A 480 28.13 -1.34 21.92
N THR A 481 27.55 -2.44 21.42
CA THR A 481 26.79 -2.45 20.15
C THR A 481 25.35 -2.00 20.30
N LEU A 482 24.86 -1.84 21.54
CA LEU A 482 23.47 -1.47 21.81
C LEU A 482 23.18 -0.03 21.39
N VAL A 483 24.13 0.88 21.61
CA VAL A 483 24.00 2.30 21.28
C VAL A 483 25.00 2.64 20.19
N ALA A 484 24.52 3.25 19.10
CA ALA A 484 25.40 3.71 18.04
C ALA A 484 26.32 4.84 18.52
N SER A 485 27.48 4.99 17.87
CA SER A 485 28.46 5.99 18.27
C SER A 485 27.93 7.41 18.21
N GLY A 486 28.05 8.12 19.33
CA GLY A 486 27.53 9.48 19.49
C GLY A 486 26.01 9.57 19.65
N ALA A 487 25.27 8.45 19.63
CA ALA A 487 23.84 8.43 19.84
C ALA A 487 23.47 8.41 21.33
N THR A 488 22.18 8.59 21.62
CA THR A 488 21.61 8.47 22.95
C THR A 488 20.48 7.46 22.93
N LEU A 489 20.56 6.44 23.78
CA LEU A 489 19.47 5.49 24.01
C LEU A 489 18.58 5.95 25.16
N THR A 490 17.29 6.10 24.89
CA THR A 490 16.28 6.31 25.94
C THR A 490 15.82 4.95 26.48
N VAL A 491 15.94 4.78 27.80
CA VAL A 491 15.50 3.59 28.52
C VAL A 491 14.43 3.99 29.52
N ASP A 492 13.23 3.41 29.38
CA ASP A 492 12.08 3.73 30.22
C ASP A 492 11.55 2.48 30.94
N ALA A 493 11.75 2.42 32.26
CA ALA A 493 11.16 1.43 33.15
C ALA A 493 10.14 2.03 34.13
N SER A 494 9.62 3.24 33.84
CA SER A 494 8.64 3.93 34.70
C SER A 494 7.35 3.16 34.94
N SER A 495 7.07 2.13 34.11
CA SER A 495 5.93 1.23 34.31
C SER A 495 6.09 0.24 35.47
N PHE A 496 7.30 0.10 36.03
CA PHE A 496 7.55 -0.82 37.14
C PHE A 496 7.04 -0.24 38.46
N THR A 497 6.10 -0.95 39.08
CA THR A 497 5.47 -0.54 40.35
C THR A 497 5.78 -1.49 41.50
N THR A 498 6.14 -2.73 41.18
CA THR A 498 6.37 -3.82 42.13
C THR A 498 7.74 -4.49 41.96
N LYS A 499 8.53 -4.02 40.99
CA LYS A 499 9.84 -4.57 40.62
C LYS A 499 10.93 -3.52 40.62
N THR A 500 12.16 -3.99 40.70
CA THR A 500 13.36 -3.17 40.51
C THR A 500 14.00 -3.44 39.14
N LEU A 501 14.65 -2.42 38.59
CA LEU A 501 15.57 -2.48 37.47
C LEU A 501 17.01 -2.44 37.97
N THR A 502 17.82 -3.41 37.53
CA THR A 502 19.27 -3.32 37.56
C THR A 502 19.76 -3.16 36.12
N PHE A 503 20.16 -1.94 35.74
CA PHE A 503 20.68 -1.62 34.42
C PHE A 503 22.17 -1.32 34.50
N ASN A 504 22.97 -2.05 33.74
CA ASN A 504 24.42 -1.94 33.74
C ASN A 504 24.94 -1.53 32.35
N GLY A 505 25.10 -0.22 32.15
CA GLY A 505 25.60 0.41 30.93
C GLY A 505 27.12 0.43 30.77
N THR A 506 27.90 -0.10 31.72
CA THR A 506 29.36 0.15 31.83
C THR A 506 30.20 -0.34 30.65
N LEU A 507 29.63 -1.15 29.75
CA LEU A 507 30.32 -1.60 28.54
C LEU A 507 30.15 -0.63 27.36
N GLU A 508 29.28 0.37 27.48
CA GLU A 508 29.09 1.40 26.46
C GLU A 508 30.15 2.50 26.57
N THR A 509 30.91 2.70 25.50
CA THR A 509 32.11 3.55 25.49
C THR A 509 31.96 4.81 24.66
N ASN A 510 30.95 4.86 23.77
CA ASN A 510 30.91 5.86 22.71
C ASN A 510 29.51 6.44 22.41
N GLY A 511 28.45 5.80 22.86
CA GLY A 511 27.09 6.35 23.00
C GLY A 511 26.77 6.77 24.45
N SER A 512 25.57 7.31 24.65
CA SER A 512 25.05 7.79 25.94
C SER A 512 23.68 7.20 26.24
N PHE A 513 23.24 7.28 27.48
CA PHE A 513 21.96 6.81 27.97
C PHE A 513 21.12 7.91 28.60
N LYS A 514 19.81 7.81 28.41
CA LYS A 514 18.81 8.49 29.22
C LYS A 514 17.93 7.44 29.89
N ILE A 515 18.20 7.15 31.15
CA ILE A 515 17.60 6.03 31.89
C ILE A 515 16.59 6.56 32.90
N THR A 516 15.38 6.00 32.88
CA THR A 516 14.35 6.20 33.90
C THR A 516 14.01 4.87 34.56
N GLY A 517 14.23 4.78 35.86
CA GLY A 517 13.81 3.65 36.70
C GLY A 517 12.32 3.64 37.03
N GLY A 518 11.93 2.69 37.86
CA GLY A 518 10.57 2.43 38.35
C GLY A 518 10.28 3.08 39.70
N ALA A 519 9.33 2.48 40.43
CA ALA A 519 8.88 2.99 41.73
C ALA A 519 9.68 2.47 42.94
N LEU A 520 10.49 1.42 42.76
CA LEU A 520 11.26 0.76 43.81
C LEU A 520 12.76 1.06 43.68
N ALA A 521 13.56 0.57 44.63
CA ALA A 521 15.00 0.84 44.70
C ALA A 521 15.77 0.21 43.52
N ASP A 522 16.11 1.03 42.54
CA ASP A 522 16.79 0.61 41.32
C ASP A 522 18.32 0.78 41.40
N VAL A 523 19.02 0.09 40.51
CA VAL A 523 20.47 0.22 40.33
C VAL A 523 20.73 0.56 38.87
N LEU A 524 21.09 1.81 38.60
CA LEU A 524 21.29 2.33 37.26
C LEU A 524 22.75 2.75 37.08
N LYS A 525 23.42 2.18 36.09
CA LYS A 525 24.77 2.57 35.70
C LYS A 525 24.78 3.03 34.26
N GLY A 526 25.32 4.22 34.02
CA GLY A 526 25.62 4.76 32.71
C GLY A 526 26.80 4.05 32.02
N GLY A 527 27.31 4.69 30.97
CA GLY A 527 28.53 4.33 30.22
C GLY A 527 29.61 5.40 30.36
N GLU A 528 30.47 5.54 29.34
CA GLU A 528 31.63 6.47 29.39
C GLU A 528 31.34 7.88 28.82
N LYS A 529 30.08 8.17 28.46
CA LYS A 529 29.63 9.45 27.91
C LYS A 529 28.59 10.09 28.82
N ASN A 530 28.26 11.34 28.52
CA ASN A 530 27.32 12.14 29.28
C ASN A 530 25.93 11.47 29.36
N ASP A 531 25.63 10.86 30.49
CA ASP A 531 24.39 10.14 30.73
C ASP A 531 23.39 10.98 31.52
N THR A 532 22.12 10.62 31.42
CA THR A 532 21.05 11.19 32.25
C THR A 532 20.34 10.06 32.98
N LEU A 533 20.44 10.06 34.30
CA LEU A 533 19.92 8.99 35.16
C LEU A 533 18.83 9.53 36.07
N THR A 534 17.64 8.94 35.97
CA THR A 534 16.48 9.24 36.84
C THR A 534 16.09 7.96 37.56
N GLY A 535 16.30 7.89 38.88
CA GLY A 535 15.95 6.71 39.66
C GLY A 535 14.45 6.44 39.72
N GLY A 536 13.64 7.49 39.93
CA GLY A 536 12.19 7.37 40.00
C GLY A 536 11.70 7.39 41.45
N GLY A 537 11.01 6.35 41.88
CA GLY A 537 10.62 6.15 43.29
C GLY A 537 11.65 5.30 44.03
N GLY A 538 11.49 5.13 45.35
CA GLY A 538 12.42 4.29 46.14
C GLY A 538 13.83 4.86 46.28
N THR A 539 14.70 4.13 46.99
CA THR A 539 16.08 4.55 47.27
C THR A 539 17.04 4.00 46.22
N ASP A 540 17.32 4.79 45.19
CA ASP A 540 18.06 4.33 44.01
C ASP A 540 19.58 4.44 44.17
N GLN A 541 20.32 3.62 43.43
CA GLN A 541 21.76 3.72 43.28
C GLN A 541 22.10 4.10 41.85
N LEU A 542 22.65 5.30 41.65
CA LEU A 542 23.03 5.83 40.33
C LEU A 542 24.55 5.93 40.22
N THR A 543 25.10 5.46 39.11
CA THR A 543 26.53 5.57 38.76
C THR A 543 26.65 6.12 37.35
N GLY A 544 27.30 7.27 37.16
CA GLY A 544 27.47 7.87 35.83
C GLY A 544 28.61 7.23 35.03
N ASN A 545 29.73 6.94 35.71
CA ASN A 545 31.04 6.54 35.23
C ASN A 545 31.85 7.68 34.58
N GLY A 546 31.85 7.74 33.24
CA GLY A 546 32.66 8.66 32.45
C GLY A 546 31.79 9.74 31.79
N GLY A 547 32.36 10.91 31.49
CA GLY A 547 31.58 12.01 30.91
C GLY A 547 30.94 12.90 31.97
N ASN A 548 30.24 13.94 31.52
CA ASN A 548 29.53 14.88 32.39
C ASN A 548 28.09 14.38 32.58
N ASP A 549 27.81 13.75 33.71
CA ASP A 549 26.54 13.07 33.93
C ASP A 549 25.50 13.96 34.62
N GLN A 550 24.23 13.67 34.35
CA GLN A 550 23.08 14.31 34.98
C GLN A 550 22.33 13.31 35.86
N PHE A 551 22.36 13.53 37.16
CA PHE A 551 21.57 12.79 38.14
C PHE A 551 20.28 13.57 38.43
N VAL A 552 19.18 13.11 37.85
CA VAL A 552 17.87 13.79 37.94
C VAL A 552 17.19 13.41 39.25
N LEU A 553 17.02 14.41 40.11
CA LEU A 553 16.30 14.30 41.36
C LEU A 553 14.88 14.85 41.15
N ASN A 554 13.89 13.96 41.18
CA ASN A 554 12.50 14.28 40.82
C ASN A 554 11.47 13.87 41.89
N LYS A 555 11.92 13.60 43.12
CA LYS A 555 11.06 13.29 44.27
C LYS A 555 11.44 14.13 45.49
N ALA A 556 10.44 14.74 46.10
CA ALA A 556 10.55 15.40 47.40
C ALA A 556 9.97 14.51 48.51
N ILE A 557 10.49 13.28 48.65
CA ILE A 557 10.03 12.30 49.64
C ILE A 557 11.26 11.65 50.30
N ALA A 558 11.30 11.61 51.63
CA ALA A 558 12.48 11.14 52.37
C ALA A 558 12.84 9.66 52.11
N THR A 559 11.88 8.83 51.70
CA THR A 559 12.10 7.43 51.32
C THR A 559 12.53 7.26 49.86
N SER A 560 12.80 8.36 49.15
CA SER A 560 13.20 8.37 47.74
C SER A 560 14.56 9.06 47.52
N ALA A 561 15.40 9.08 48.56
CA ALA A 561 16.74 9.62 48.47
C ALA A 561 17.60 8.76 47.52
N VAL A 562 18.29 9.42 46.60
CA VAL A 562 19.15 8.78 45.61
C VAL A 562 20.59 8.70 46.12
N THR A 563 21.24 7.54 45.99
CA THR A 563 22.67 7.38 46.24
C THR A 563 23.45 7.48 44.93
N VAL A 564 24.18 8.59 44.75
CA VAL A 564 25.14 8.76 43.64
C VAL A 564 26.49 8.17 44.03
N LYS A 565 26.97 7.20 43.24
CA LYS A 565 28.15 6.39 43.59
C LYS A 565 29.48 7.03 43.25
N ASP A 566 29.52 7.92 42.26
CA ASP A 566 30.78 8.34 41.66
C ASP A 566 30.82 9.79 41.18
N PHE A 567 29.98 10.66 41.76
CA PHE A 567 29.91 12.08 41.42
C PHE A 567 31.31 12.73 41.36
N LYS A 568 31.63 13.40 40.26
CA LYS A 568 32.89 14.09 40.01
C LYS A 568 32.69 15.56 39.63
N THR A 569 33.72 16.34 39.88
CA THR A 569 33.79 17.79 39.58
C THR A 569 35.05 18.11 38.75
N GLU A 570 35.50 17.14 37.95
CA GLU A 570 36.74 17.22 37.18
C GLU A 570 36.45 17.67 35.74
N ALA A 571 37.44 18.22 35.04
CA ALA A 571 37.26 18.62 33.65
C ALA A 571 36.92 17.40 32.76
N ASN A 572 35.85 17.50 31.96
CA ASN A 572 35.29 16.42 31.13
C ASN A 572 34.66 15.24 31.91
N ASN A 573 34.55 15.37 33.23
CA ASN A 573 33.74 14.52 34.08
C ASN A 573 33.20 15.37 35.25
N ASN A 574 32.43 16.40 34.87
CA ASN A 574 31.87 17.40 35.74
C ASN A 574 30.36 17.19 35.83
N ASP A 575 29.96 16.40 36.82
CA ASP A 575 28.60 15.94 37.00
C ASP A 575 27.70 17.01 37.58
N ILE A 576 26.40 16.78 37.39
CA ILE A 576 25.35 17.72 37.76
C ILE A 576 24.23 16.99 38.52
N PHE A 577 23.86 17.56 39.67
CA PHE A 577 22.55 17.29 40.26
C PHE A 577 21.49 18.10 39.52
N ALA A 578 20.63 17.42 38.76
CA ALA A 578 19.53 18.00 38.01
C ALA A 578 18.26 17.99 38.87
N LEU A 579 17.87 19.15 39.39
CA LEU A 579 16.75 19.32 40.31
C LEU A 579 15.47 19.60 39.51
N SER A 580 14.49 18.71 39.54
CA SER A 580 13.23 18.92 38.83
C SER A 580 12.41 20.04 39.49
N ASN A 581 12.10 21.09 38.73
CA ASN A 581 11.27 22.19 39.18
C ASN A 581 9.87 21.71 39.60
N ALA A 582 9.31 20.74 38.87
CA ALA A 582 8.00 20.16 39.19
C ALA A 582 7.99 19.40 40.53
N ALA A 583 9.12 18.83 40.94
CA ALA A 583 9.22 18.05 42.18
C ALA A 583 9.42 18.91 43.43
N PHE A 584 10.02 20.10 43.29
CA PHE A 584 10.47 20.91 44.41
C PHE A 584 9.80 22.29 44.43
N ALA A 585 8.76 22.43 45.26
CA ALA A 585 8.07 23.70 45.44
C ALA A 585 9.04 24.81 45.89
N GLY A 586 8.95 25.97 45.22
CA GLY A 586 9.82 27.12 45.50
C GLY A 586 11.21 27.01 44.88
N ALA A 587 11.53 25.95 44.13
CA ALA A 587 12.76 25.89 43.34
C ALA A 587 12.81 27.03 42.31
N PRO A 588 14.00 27.50 41.91
CA PRO A 588 14.17 28.48 40.84
C PRO A 588 13.54 28.02 39.53
N ALA A 589 13.32 28.95 38.61
CA ALA A 589 12.85 28.61 37.26
C ALA A 589 13.87 27.74 36.51
N VAL A 590 13.40 26.90 35.58
CA VAL A 590 14.24 26.11 34.67
C VAL A 590 15.25 27.02 33.97
N GLY A 591 16.54 26.62 33.97
CA GLY A 591 17.64 27.39 33.39
C GLY A 591 18.15 28.57 34.23
N ALA A 592 17.62 28.80 35.44
CA ALA A 592 18.16 29.81 36.35
C ALA A 592 19.61 29.46 36.75
N THR A 593 20.50 30.47 36.72
CA THR A 593 21.87 30.30 37.23
C THR A 593 21.85 30.14 38.74
N LEU A 594 22.45 29.05 39.21
CA LEU A 594 22.56 28.72 40.63
C LEU A 594 23.91 29.17 41.19
N THR A 595 23.90 29.63 42.44
CA THR A 595 25.11 30.07 43.15
C THR A 595 25.31 29.20 44.37
N VAL A 596 26.50 28.60 44.52
CA VAL A 596 26.86 27.88 45.75
C VAL A 596 27.53 28.82 46.74
N SER A 597 27.23 28.68 48.03
CA SER A 597 27.88 29.48 49.08
C SER A 597 27.87 28.75 50.42
N ALA A 598 28.85 29.00 51.28
CA ALA A 598 28.78 28.58 52.68
C ALA A 598 27.68 29.37 53.44
N VAL A 599 27.23 28.87 54.59
CA VAL A 599 26.17 29.55 55.38
C VAL A 599 26.60 30.96 55.78
N ALA A 600 27.88 31.13 56.10
CA ALA A 600 28.46 32.43 56.38
C ALA A 600 28.64 33.24 55.08
N GLY A 601 27.81 34.26 54.89
CA GLY A 601 27.89 35.18 53.75
C GLY A 601 27.05 34.80 52.54
N ALA A 602 26.19 33.78 52.64
CA ALA A 602 25.23 33.45 51.60
C ALA A 602 24.22 34.58 51.35
N THR A 603 23.65 34.60 50.15
CA THR A 603 22.50 35.43 49.81
C THR A 603 21.22 34.65 50.12
N ASN A 604 20.21 35.29 50.72
CA ASN A 604 18.91 34.66 50.97
C ASN A 604 18.03 34.68 49.71
N SER A 605 18.35 33.80 48.75
CA SER A 605 17.71 33.68 47.44
C SER A 605 17.44 32.22 47.09
N ALA A 606 16.36 31.95 46.34
CA ALA A 606 16.06 30.61 45.84
C ALA A 606 17.16 30.05 44.91
N ASN A 607 17.91 30.93 44.24
CA ASN A 607 19.04 30.54 43.38
C ASN A 607 20.27 30.13 44.17
N THR A 608 20.29 30.34 45.49
CA THR A 608 21.42 29.97 46.34
C THR A 608 21.28 28.52 46.79
N ILE A 609 22.38 27.78 46.67
CA ILE A 609 22.55 26.45 47.24
C ILE A 609 23.58 26.58 48.36
N LEU A 610 23.20 26.20 49.58
CA LEU A 610 24.14 26.23 50.70
C LEU A 610 25.05 25.00 50.65
N VAL A 611 26.35 25.18 50.78
CA VAL A 611 27.33 24.08 50.81
C VAL A 611 28.23 24.30 52.01
N ASP A 612 28.05 23.51 53.07
CA ASP A 612 28.77 23.69 54.33
C ASP A 612 28.79 22.39 55.15
N THR A 613 29.39 22.41 56.34
CA THR A 613 29.39 21.27 57.28
C THR A 613 28.00 21.07 57.91
N ALA A 614 27.71 19.84 58.35
CA ALA A 614 26.48 19.53 59.10
C ALA A 614 26.29 20.48 60.29
N ALA A 615 27.38 20.81 60.99
CA ALA A 615 27.38 21.70 62.14
C ALA A 615 27.00 23.15 61.80
N ASN A 616 27.07 23.57 60.54
CA ASN A 616 26.66 24.90 60.09
C ASN A 616 25.26 24.86 59.47
N LEU A 617 24.94 23.84 58.65
CA LEU A 617 23.66 23.71 57.95
C LEU A 617 22.51 23.28 58.86
N LEU A 618 22.76 22.35 59.79
CA LEU A 618 21.74 21.72 60.61
C LEU A 618 21.60 22.40 61.98
N THR A 619 21.79 23.72 62.01
CA THR A 619 21.63 24.56 63.22
C THR A 619 20.58 25.64 63.03
N THR A 620 20.10 26.20 64.15
CA THR A 620 19.12 27.30 64.15
C THR A 620 19.59 28.56 63.41
N ASN A 621 20.89 28.71 63.13
CA ASN A 621 21.42 29.85 62.36
C ASN A 621 21.06 29.79 60.87
N ALA A 622 20.80 28.59 60.33
CA ALA A 622 20.36 28.41 58.93
C ALA A 622 18.89 28.84 58.71
N ILE A 623 18.10 29.04 59.78
CA ILE A 623 16.68 29.44 59.73
C ILE A 623 16.48 30.83 59.10
N ASN A 624 17.52 31.68 59.08
CA ASN A 624 17.44 33.02 58.48
C ASN A 624 17.45 33.03 56.94
N TYR A 625 17.59 31.87 56.30
CA TYR A 625 17.71 31.70 54.84
C TYR A 625 16.45 31.09 54.21
N GLY A 626 15.26 31.47 54.67
CA GLY A 626 14.00 30.83 54.24
C GLY A 626 13.62 30.92 52.74
N ASN A 627 14.38 31.66 51.92
CA ASN A 627 14.23 31.60 50.47
C ASN A 627 15.12 30.52 49.81
N VAL A 628 16.18 30.08 50.48
CA VAL A 628 17.06 28.99 50.02
C VAL A 628 16.30 27.68 50.12
N ARG A 629 16.32 26.88 49.04
CA ARG A 629 15.59 25.60 49.00
C ARG A 629 16.47 24.36 49.06
N PHE A 630 17.76 24.49 48.79
CA PHE A 630 18.66 23.36 48.69
C PHE A 630 19.94 23.58 49.47
N ALA A 631 20.43 22.53 50.13
CA ALA A 631 21.69 22.56 50.86
C ALA A 631 22.44 21.22 50.79
N TYR A 632 23.75 21.28 50.61
CA TYR A 632 24.65 20.14 50.59
C TYR A 632 25.54 20.10 51.84
N ASP A 633 25.34 19.08 52.67
CA ASP A 633 26.14 18.74 53.84
C ASP A 633 27.42 18.00 53.43
N THR A 634 28.52 18.72 53.52
CA THR A 634 29.88 18.24 53.22
C THR A 634 30.45 17.27 54.25
N THR A 635 29.85 17.16 55.45
CA THR A 635 30.30 16.23 56.50
C THR A 635 29.80 14.82 56.25
N ASN A 636 28.55 14.71 55.78
CA ASN A 636 27.89 13.42 55.54
C ASN A 636 27.63 13.14 54.04
N ASN A 637 28.02 14.05 53.15
CA ASN A 637 27.79 14.01 51.70
C ASN A 637 26.30 13.93 51.31
N LYS A 638 25.47 14.78 51.89
CA LYS A 638 24.00 14.73 51.73
C LYS A 638 23.44 16.01 51.17
N LEU A 639 22.58 15.89 50.15
CA LEU A 639 21.82 16.98 49.57
C LEU A 639 20.40 16.98 50.12
N TYR A 640 19.98 18.10 50.67
CA TYR A 640 18.67 18.31 51.28
C TYR A 640 17.84 19.34 50.50
N TYR A 641 16.53 19.15 50.56
CA TYR A 641 15.50 20.08 50.11
C TYR A 641 14.70 20.59 51.31
N ASP A 642 14.49 21.91 51.37
CA ASP A 642 13.68 22.59 52.38
C ASP A 642 12.27 22.87 51.84
N ALA A 643 11.33 21.99 52.22
CA ALA A 643 9.96 22.02 51.72
C ALA A 643 9.10 23.16 52.27
N ASP A 644 9.37 23.65 53.49
CA ASP A 644 8.58 24.71 54.13
C ASP A 644 9.28 26.07 54.15
N GLY A 645 10.58 26.12 53.85
CA GLY A 645 11.36 27.36 53.82
C GLY A 645 11.75 27.85 55.21
N VAL A 646 11.81 26.97 56.21
CA VAL A 646 12.22 27.34 57.59
C VAL A 646 13.62 26.83 57.94
N GLY A 647 14.36 26.32 56.96
CA GLY A 647 15.72 25.81 57.09
C GLY A 647 15.80 24.30 57.35
N PHE A 648 17.02 23.77 57.32
CA PHE A 648 17.29 22.33 57.17
C PHE A 648 17.27 21.50 58.48
N THR A 649 16.60 21.98 59.54
CA THR A 649 16.74 21.44 60.92
C THR A 649 15.58 20.58 61.43
N GLY A 650 14.54 20.36 60.61
CA GLY A 650 13.31 19.68 61.02
C GLY A 650 12.80 18.63 60.03
N ALA A 651 11.60 18.09 60.28
CA ALA A 651 10.97 17.05 59.45
C ALA A 651 10.68 17.48 58.00
N SER A 652 10.64 18.80 57.75
CA SER A 652 10.50 19.40 56.41
C SER A 652 11.81 19.47 55.61
N SER A 653 12.93 19.13 56.26
CA SER A 653 14.22 18.92 55.59
C SER A 653 14.23 17.51 55.01
N ILE A 654 14.10 17.42 53.69
CA ILE A 654 13.99 16.16 52.97
C ILE A 654 15.35 15.83 52.37
N LEU A 655 15.90 14.69 52.75
CA LEU A 655 17.06 14.13 52.07
C LEU A 655 16.65 13.72 50.66
N ILE A 656 17.31 14.27 49.64
CA ILE A 656 16.99 13.99 48.23
C ILE A 656 18.13 13.26 47.51
N ALA A 657 19.38 13.43 47.94
CA ALA A 657 20.50 12.65 47.43
C ALA A 657 21.62 12.51 48.45
N GLU A 658 22.43 11.47 48.27
CA GLU A 658 23.72 11.27 48.94
C GLU A 658 24.79 10.98 47.90
N SER A 659 26.01 11.49 48.10
CA SER A 659 27.16 11.16 47.27
C SER A 659 28.13 10.26 48.04
N THR A 660 28.64 9.22 47.39
CA THR A 660 29.71 8.39 47.99
C THR A 660 31.04 9.15 48.00
N ASN A 661 31.27 10.01 47.00
CA ASN A 661 32.44 10.88 46.95
C ASN A 661 32.24 12.12 47.84
N ALA A 662 33.31 12.55 48.51
CA ALA A 662 33.29 13.78 49.29
C ALA A 662 33.29 15.01 48.37
N LEU A 663 32.26 15.84 48.47
CA LEU A 663 32.11 17.06 47.66
C LEU A 663 32.23 18.29 48.56
N THR A 664 33.08 19.25 48.18
CA THR A 664 33.29 20.50 48.92
C THR A 664 33.54 21.66 47.96
N LEU A 665 33.32 22.90 48.42
CA LEU A 665 33.64 24.11 47.63
C LEU A 665 35.12 24.14 47.22
N ALA A 666 36.03 23.78 48.14
CA ALA A 666 37.46 23.72 47.87
C ALA A 666 37.84 22.57 46.90
N GLY A 667 37.02 21.51 46.87
CA GLY A 667 37.15 20.37 45.96
C GLY A 667 36.59 20.61 44.56
N GLY A 668 36.07 21.81 44.26
CA GLY A 668 35.56 22.16 42.94
C GLY A 668 34.03 22.15 42.80
N LEU A 669 33.29 21.78 43.86
CA LEU A 669 31.82 21.87 43.83
C LEU A 669 31.39 23.33 43.65
N SER A 670 30.67 23.60 42.57
CA SER A 670 30.32 24.95 42.12
C SER A 670 28.84 25.04 41.70
N GLY A 671 28.38 26.24 41.35
CA GLY A 671 27.04 26.43 40.77
C GLY A 671 26.82 25.66 39.47
N GLY A 672 27.89 25.30 38.75
CA GLY A 672 27.81 24.50 37.52
C GLY A 672 27.52 23.02 37.76
N ASN A 673 27.55 22.55 39.01
CA ASN A 673 27.24 21.17 39.40
C ASN A 673 25.77 20.99 39.80
N PHE A 674 24.96 22.04 39.63
CA PHE A 674 23.54 22.02 39.92
C PHE A 674 22.80 22.69 38.76
N THR A 675 21.67 22.14 38.38
CA THR A 675 20.79 22.76 37.39
C THR A 675 19.33 22.52 37.76
N ILE A 676 18.45 23.43 37.32
CA ILE A 676 17.01 23.20 37.40
C ILE A 676 16.52 22.67 36.06
N VAL A 677 15.88 21.50 36.08
CA VAL A 677 15.23 20.87 34.92
C VAL A 677 13.70 20.94 35.04
N ALA A 678 13.00 20.71 33.93
CA ALA A 678 11.54 20.76 33.89
C ALA A 678 10.87 19.70 34.79
#